data_AF-A0A8H4EEK8-F1
#
_entry.id   AF-A0A8H4EEK8-F1
#
_cell.length_a   1.000
_cell.length_b   1.000
_cell.length_c   1.000
_cell.angle_alpha   90.00
_cell.angle_beta   90.00
_cell.angle_gamma   90.00
#
_symmetry.space_group_name_H-M   'P 1'
#
loop_
_entity.id
_entity.type
_entity.pdbx_description
1 polymer ?
#
loop_
_entity_poly.entity_id
_entity_poly.type
_entity_poly.pdbx_seq_one_letter_code
_entity_poly.pdbx_strand_id
1 'polypeptide(L)'
;MHTSILLCYLTLVALVKSWQPWPAHWLDDRASPLDGQIPLFTEQCQISNLTAFEMAKGRRMVDFTTNAMESFEAPKVTPLNSTAGEQWEFDGVSEDGMQSFVFGFYRDANYAILGTGNFRLSIEFAFANRTRFYEVYYPSRCVVEHCSVGTRGKWVDDAEGYSFSFQVNADMSEAVVFLDSPTVKGSVTIKSRSRPLTADGHVWPAQNASTEGVPFYHWSEPIPAGDVDVDVVIKDKPLVFRGMGGHERFWSAFSWFTCLTHLSAVRAMLGPYVLTSFSFTSNINPGEMRQSVLLFKDGLPVFRSTLTEPSEVDDYALVTKTYGGAITGTLKDKVTGYQLELVFPGQDVRDRDSGVRLPRRPILGSVVTAGDSETNIRARKAPKEKEPTEKAALGRIHRVQRGRISEVNFQISTYNPSIAPPRWSSLDLSKSPRQTEAGSMSLLPPQSTNSQTAHSTFRAGKWKAYIMPMIMAGFLLQLLFLGNMSYLFGALFKSTTRMHNLKILAIDFDGGDIGKAISSAYSNLKSDEFPSLEFGSSLEYRTPESVRVAVCDRGYWGAIYTHSGASERLLTAIEGDNTAAYNPSDAVTYIFNGAHYPAVASSLKGSLQTLLSVASKLYPLASPDAVKAVNMTNPMSAGALLNPFEGTAWDIMPTNQGTRVLLNTVSMVMPILMQFFFQMAMNGIMGNAKVLETQSKRDIYVFRLGSGKIYTFISALVTTGYFWAFREGWSVTFGQFFETWMCIWLYMDINYLLLDTVMGTVIPMQFLSFFVLTWVIVNIASTVYPFDLTPGFYHWSWALPAHDIWLLLVEIWSGCRSSLDKTLPILFAWWLVVHFSSAWSVRRRCLMAEVEAQRARPTGDKFTQYTTAQSQQSVLERMSTRASGQAAKERSSDNYDLEAYRLGESLPNGDASRTTTNAPLSTG
;
A
#
# COMPACT_ATOMS: atom_id res chain seq x y z
N MET A 1 -50.25 -40.01 -16.21
CA MET A 1 -50.45 -38.63 -15.74
C MET A 1 -49.17 -37.97 -15.26
N HIS A 2 -48.49 -38.44 -14.20
CA HIS A 2 -47.29 -37.73 -13.67
C HIS A 2 -46.15 -37.51 -14.69
N THR A 3 -45.88 -38.45 -15.59
CA THR A 3 -44.88 -38.29 -16.66
C THR A 3 -45.18 -37.13 -17.62
N SER A 4 -46.45 -36.91 -17.96
CA SER A 4 -46.89 -35.79 -18.82
C SER A 4 -46.70 -34.43 -18.14
N ILE A 5 -46.91 -34.36 -16.83
CA ILE A 5 -46.71 -33.13 -16.04
C ILE A 5 -45.22 -32.79 -15.96
N LEU A 6 -44.37 -33.81 -15.76
CA LEU A 6 -42.91 -33.61 -15.72
C LEU A 6 -42.34 -33.15 -17.07
N LEU A 7 -42.82 -33.73 -18.18
CA LEU A 7 -42.48 -33.23 -19.52
C LEU A 7 -42.95 -31.79 -19.72
N CYS A 8 -44.19 -31.47 -19.32
CA CYS A 8 -44.73 -30.12 -19.47
C CYS A 8 -43.90 -29.08 -18.69
N TYR A 9 -43.50 -29.40 -17.45
CA TYR A 9 -42.59 -28.57 -16.65
C TYR A 9 -41.21 -28.41 -17.29
N LEU A 10 -40.62 -29.49 -17.82
CA LEU A 10 -39.34 -29.44 -18.52
C LEU A 10 -39.43 -28.62 -19.82
N THR A 11 -40.52 -28.71 -20.58
CA THR A 11 -40.75 -27.86 -21.76
C THR A 11 -41.02 -26.41 -21.39
N LEU A 12 -41.67 -26.11 -20.27
CA LEU A 12 -41.83 -24.74 -19.78
C LEU A 12 -40.49 -24.15 -19.33
N VAL A 13 -39.67 -24.90 -18.60
CA VAL A 13 -38.31 -24.45 -18.20
C VAL A 13 -37.40 -24.27 -19.43
N ALA A 14 -37.53 -25.11 -20.46
CA ALA A 14 -36.83 -24.95 -21.72
C ALA A 14 -37.32 -23.71 -22.51
N LEU A 15 -38.64 -23.49 -22.58
CA LEU A 15 -39.23 -22.34 -23.26
C LEU A 15 -38.88 -21.02 -22.56
N VAL A 16 -38.91 -20.98 -21.23
CA VAL A 16 -38.46 -19.81 -20.44
C VAL A 16 -36.95 -19.55 -20.62
N LYS A 17 -36.13 -20.57 -20.84
CA LYS A 17 -34.72 -20.39 -21.24
C LYS A 17 -34.50 -20.02 -22.71
N SER A 18 -35.50 -20.17 -23.59
CA SER A 18 -35.40 -19.83 -25.01
C SER A 18 -35.70 -18.36 -25.34
N TRP A 19 -35.89 -17.52 -24.32
CA TRP A 19 -36.10 -16.07 -24.42
C TRP A 19 -35.12 -15.30 -23.52
N GLN A 20 -33.82 -15.53 -23.72
CA GLN A 20 -32.76 -14.65 -23.22
C GLN A 20 -32.23 -13.82 -24.41
N PRO A 21 -32.14 -12.48 -24.32
CA PRO A 21 -31.78 -11.62 -25.47
C PRO A 21 -30.28 -11.60 -25.79
N TRP A 22 -29.46 -12.33 -25.02
CA TRP A 22 -28.01 -12.26 -25.06
C TRP A 22 -27.38 -13.39 -25.89
N PRO A 23 -26.23 -13.14 -26.56
CA PRO A 23 -25.46 -14.18 -27.25
C PRO A 23 -25.10 -15.36 -26.33
N ALA A 24 -25.00 -16.57 -26.89
CA ALA A 24 -24.73 -17.77 -26.10
C ALA A 24 -23.37 -17.74 -25.35
N HIS A 25 -22.37 -17.02 -25.86
CA HIS A 25 -21.07 -16.79 -25.19
C HIS A 25 -21.10 -15.69 -24.13
N TRP A 26 -22.22 -14.98 -23.97
CA TRP A 26 -22.45 -14.01 -22.90
C TRP A 26 -23.14 -14.62 -21.68
N LEU A 27 -23.71 -15.83 -21.82
CA LEU A 27 -24.29 -16.61 -20.72
C LEU A 27 -23.25 -17.32 -19.84
N ASP A 28 -21.96 -17.23 -20.18
CA ASP A 28 -20.84 -17.67 -19.37
C ASP A 28 -19.85 -16.51 -19.17
N ASP A 29 -19.64 -16.08 -17.93
CA ASP A 29 -18.66 -15.04 -17.57
C ASP A 29 -17.21 -15.52 -17.61
N ARG A 30 -16.97 -16.83 -17.71
CA ARG A 30 -15.61 -17.38 -17.87
C ARG A 30 -15.22 -17.46 -19.33
N ALA A 31 -16.18 -17.57 -20.25
CA ALA A 31 -15.90 -17.55 -21.68
C ALA A 31 -15.16 -16.28 -22.10
N SER A 32 -14.06 -16.49 -22.83
CA SER A 32 -13.36 -15.47 -23.61
C SER A 32 -13.84 -15.56 -25.07
N PRO A 33 -14.00 -14.44 -25.79
CA PRO A 33 -14.30 -14.45 -27.23
C PRO A 33 -13.22 -15.14 -28.09
N LEU A 34 -12.08 -15.55 -27.50
CA LEU A 34 -10.92 -16.11 -28.20
C LEU A 34 -10.67 -17.60 -27.93
N ASP A 35 -11.35 -18.22 -26.97
CA ASP A 35 -10.99 -19.57 -26.47
C ASP A 35 -11.68 -20.72 -27.23
N GLY A 36 -12.46 -20.44 -28.28
CA GLY A 36 -13.27 -21.43 -28.99
C GLY A 36 -13.25 -21.30 -30.51
N GLN A 37 -12.90 -22.39 -31.21
CA GLN A 37 -13.20 -22.55 -32.63
C GLN A 37 -14.70 -22.83 -32.84
N ILE A 38 -15.53 -21.79 -32.74
CA ILE A 38 -16.95 -21.82 -33.10
C ILE A 38 -17.13 -20.86 -34.29
N PRO A 39 -17.73 -21.28 -35.42
CA PRO A 39 -17.91 -20.39 -36.56
C PRO A 39 -18.81 -19.20 -36.19
N LEU A 40 -18.30 -17.98 -36.42
CA LEU A 40 -19.04 -16.72 -36.27
C LEU A 40 -20.13 -16.61 -37.36
N PHE A 41 -21.23 -17.34 -37.18
CA PHE A 41 -22.45 -17.12 -37.94
C PHE A 41 -23.15 -15.86 -37.42
N THR A 42 -23.02 -14.80 -38.22
CA THR A 42 -23.84 -13.58 -38.21
C THR A 42 -23.95 -12.82 -36.89
N GLU A 43 -23.01 -11.89 -36.65
CA GLU A 43 -23.34 -10.47 -36.40
C GLU A 43 -22.10 -9.57 -36.53
N GLN A 44 -22.30 -8.27 -36.76
CA GLN A 44 -21.21 -7.28 -36.88
C GLN A 44 -20.85 -6.70 -35.51
N CYS A 45 -20.13 -7.47 -34.68
CA CYS A 45 -19.66 -6.99 -33.39
C CYS A 45 -18.31 -6.25 -33.50
N GLN A 46 -18.22 -5.06 -32.88
CA GLN A 46 -16.97 -4.33 -32.67
C GLN A 46 -16.33 -4.77 -31.34
N ILE A 47 -15.13 -5.34 -31.40
CA ILE A 47 -14.39 -5.83 -30.22
C ILE A 47 -13.20 -4.90 -29.93
N SER A 48 -13.20 -4.31 -28.74
CA SER A 48 -12.14 -3.46 -28.18
C SER A 48 -11.44 -4.24 -27.05
N ASN A 49 -10.47 -5.09 -27.41
CA ASN A 49 -9.62 -5.86 -26.49
C ASN A 49 -8.26 -5.18 -26.36
N LEU A 50 -7.92 -4.75 -25.13
CA LEU A 50 -6.74 -3.92 -24.84
C LEU A 50 -6.05 -4.39 -23.54
N THR A 51 -4.74 -4.20 -23.45
CA THR A 51 -3.95 -4.42 -22.22
C THR A 51 -3.74 -3.14 -21.41
N ALA A 52 -3.44 -3.25 -20.11
CA ALA A 52 -3.41 -2.11 -19.17
C ALA A 52 -2.39 -1.01 -19.50
N PHE A 53 -1.42 -1.25 -20.39
CA PHE A 53 -0.43 -0.25 -20.81
C PHE A 53 -0.57 0.15 -22.28
N GLU A 54 -1.66 -0.28 -22.94
CA GLU A 54 -1.90 -0.08 -24.35
C GLU A 54 -2.63 1.23 -24.62
N MET A 55 -1.98 2.12 -25.38
CA MET A 55 -2.52 3.37 -25.88
C MET A 55 -1.79 3.80 -27.16
N ALA A 56 -2.42 4.69 -27.92
CA ALA A 56 -1.81 5.39 -29.04
C ALA A 56 -0.56 6.18 -28.60
N LYS A 57 0.44 6.23 -29.49
CA LYS A 57 1.68 6.97 -29.23
C LYS A 57 1.51 8.46 -29.53
N GLY A 58 1.83 9.28 -28.54
CA GLY A 58 1.82 10.74 -28.63
C GLY A 58 0.53 11.36 -28.08
N ARG A 59 0.66 12.53 -27.45
CA ARG A 59 -0.47 13.34 -27.01
C ARG A 59 -1.15 13.98 -28.22
N ARG A 60 -2.39 13.59 -28.48
CA ARG A 60 -3.29 14.23 -29.45
C ARG A 60 -4.66 14.32 -28.80
N MET A 61 -5.36 15.44 -28.97
CA MET A 61 -6.76 15.50 -28.55
C MET A 61 -7.58 14.45 -29.30
N VAL A 62 -8.54 13.81 -28.61
CA VAL A 62 -9.59 13.02 -29.26
C VAL A 62 -10.78 13.94 -29.48
N ASP A 63 -11.25 14.05 -30.71
CA ASP A 63 -12.48 14.75 -31.05
C ASP A 63 -13.66 13.76 -30.99
N PHE A 64 -14.84 14.24 -30.61
CA PHE A 64 -16.03 13.42 -30.37
C PHE A 64 -17.26 14.03 -31.02
N THR A 65 -18.09 13.19 -31.63
CA THR A 65 -19.40 13.60 -32.13
C THR A 65 -20.29 14.06 -30.97
N THR A 66 -20.72 15.32 -30.99
CA THR A 66 -21.65 15.86 -29.98
C THR A 66 -23.08 15.32 -30.13
N ASN A 67 -23.50 14.94 -31.34
CA ASN A 67 -24.84 14.43 -31.61
C ASN A 67 -25.12 13.08 -30.91
N ALA A 68 -26.40 12.77 -30.66
CA ALA A 68 -26.83 11.58 -29.95
C ALA A 68 -27.53 10.55 -30.88
N MET A 69 -26.92 10.24 -32.03
CA MET A 69 -27.39 9.18 -32.94
C MET A 69 -26.67 7.85 -32.75
N GLU A 70 -25.43 7.84 -32.25
CA GLU A 70 -24.71 6.62 -31.90
C GLU A 70 -25.21 6.03 -30.57
N SER A 71 -25.02 4.73 -30.35
CA SER A 71 -25.19 4.14 -29.01
C SER A 71 -24.22 4.78 -28.01
N PHE A 72 -24.71 5.10 -26.81
CA PHE A 72 -23.88 5.59 -25.70
C PHE A 72 -22.89 4.52 -25.22
N GLU A 73 -23.29 3.24 -25.27
CA GLU A 73 -22.48 2.11 -24.80
C GLU A 73 -21.23 1.82 -25.64
N ALA A 74 -21.21 2.26 -26.89
CA ALA A 74 -20.09 2.00 -27.79
C ALA A 74 -18.78 2.64 -27.24
N PRO A 75 -17.63 1.93 -27.29
CA PRO A 75 -16.34 2.51 -26.92
C PRO A 75 -15.98 3.73 -27.77
N LYS A 76 -15.85 4.90 -27.13
CA LYS A 76 -15.61 6.19 -27.81
C LYS A 76 -14.12 6.46 -28.02
N VAL A 77 -13.24 5.84 -27.25
CA VAL A 77 -11.79 6.09 -27.29
C VAL A 77 -11.05 4.88 -27.86
N THR A 78 -11.16 4.68 -29.18
CA THR A 78 -10.53 3.54 -29.90
C THR A 78 -9.56 4.03 -30.97
N PRO A 79 -8.24 3.76 -30.85
CA PRO A 79 -7.53 3.22 -29.69
C PRO A 79 -7.49 4.22 -28.51
N LEU A 80 -7.14 3.74 -27.31
CA LEU A 80 -6.97 4.60 -26.14
C LEU A 80 -5.90 5.68 -26.36
N ASN A 81 -6.09 6.84 -25.73
CA ASN A 81 -5.23 8.00 -25.95
C ASN A 81 -4.89 8.69 -24.62
N SER A 82 -3.62 9.06 -24.46
CA SER A 82 -3.00 9.70 -23.29
C SER A 82 -3.68 10.96 -22.71
N THR A 83 -4.63 11.59 -23.40
CA THR A 83 -5.44 12.71 -22.85
C THR A 83 -6.90 12.34 -22.57
N ALA A 84 -7.41 11.27 -23.17
CA ALA A 84 -8.83 10.95 -23.18
C ALA A 84 -9.18 9.80 -22.22
N GLY A 85 -10.41 9.82 -21.72
CA GLY A 85 -10.96 8.77 -20.86
C GLY A 85 -12.40 8.46 -21.21
N GLU A 86 -12.81 7.21 -20.97
CA GLU A 86 -14.19 6.75 -21.03
C GLU A 86 -14.54 5.88 -19.82
N GLN A 87 -15.79 6.00 -19.36
CA GLN A 87 -16.24 5.46 -18.07
C GLN A 87 -17.67 4.94 -18.19
N TRP A 88 -17.97 3.85 -17.49
CA TRP A 88 -19.31 3.29 -17.29
C TRP A 88 -19.55 3.20 -15.78
N GLU A 89 -20.54 3.92 -15.27
CA GLU A 89 -20.85 3.93 -13.83
C GLU A 89 -22.28 3.44 -13.57
N PHE A 90 -22.45 2.62 -12.53
CA PHE A 90 -23.70 1.99 -12.15
C PHE A 90 -23.96 2.24 -10.67
N ASP A 91 -25.16 2.70 -10.32
CA ASP A 91 -25.54 2.96 -8.94
C ASP A 91 -26.89 2.33 -8.57
N GLY A 92 -27.11 2.20 -7.27
CA GLY A 92 -28.39 1.80 -6.73
C GLY A 92 -28.47 2.00 -5.22
N VAL A 93 -29.69 2.19 -4.74
CA VAL A 93 -30.06 2.37 -3.33
C VAL A 93 -31.29 1.52 -3.02
N SER A 94 -31.33 0.91 -1.84
CA SER A 94 -32.47 0.12 -1.39
C SER A 94 -33.74 0.95 -1.20
N GLU A 95 -34.90 0.30 -1.26
CA GLU A 95 -36.22 0.94 -1.10
C GLU A 95 -36.39 1.73 0.21
N ASP A 96 -35.65 1.35 1.27
CA ASP A 96 -35.61 2.05 2.56
C ASP A 96 -34.55 3.17 2.66
N GLY A 97 -33.73 3.37 1.63
CA GLY A 97 -32.65 4.36 1.60
C GLY A 97 -31.42 3.99 2.44
N MET A 98 -31.36 2.80 3.04
CA MET A 98 -30.36 2.45 4.06
C MET A 98 -29.14 1.67 3.51
N GLN A 99 -29.22 1.14 2.29
CA GLN A 99 -28.16 0.37 1.64
C GLN A 99 -27.95 0.91 0.23
N SER A 100 -26.72 0.89 -0.28
CA SER A 100 -26.44 1.33 -1.65
C SER A 100 -25.21 0.66 -2.25
N PHE A 101 -25.02 0.82 -3.55
CA PHE A 101 -23.76 0.57 -4.24
C PHE A 101 -23.45 1.67 -5.26
N VAL A 102 -22.17 1.79 -5.60
CA VAL A 102 -21.68 2.51 -6.79
C VAL A 102 -20.53 1.70 -7.38
N PHE A 103 -20.61 1.36 -8.66
CA PHE A 103 -19.57 0.71 -9.43
C PHE A 103 -19.09 1.62 -10.56
N GLY A 104 -17.78 1.70 -10.78
CA GLY A 104 -17.20 2.44 -11.90
C GLY A 104 -16.19 1.59 -12.67
N PHE A 105 -16.40 1.47 -13.97
CA PHE A 105 -15.54 0.76 -14.91
C PHE A 105 -14.81 1.79 -15.79
N TYR A 106 -13.50 1.94 -15.59
CA TYR A 106 -12.72 3.04 -16.18
C TYR A 106 -11.75 2.55 -17.25
N ARG A 107 -11.68 3.31 -18.35
CA ARG A 107 -10.60 3.30 -19.35
C ARG A 107 -10.10 4.72 -19.52
N ASP A 108 -9.12 5.12 -18.71
CA ASP A 108 -8.67 6.51 -18.65
C ASP A 108 -7.16 6.61 -18.47
N ALA A 109 -6.47 6.97 -19.55
CA ALA A 109 -5.01 7.08 -19.57
C ALA A 109 -4.48 8.31 -18.79
N ASN A 110 -5.34 9.26 -18.40
CA ASN A 110 -4.91 10.40 -17.57
C ASN A 110 -4.39 9.96 -16.19
N TYR A 111 -4.84 8.81 -15.68
CA TYR A 111 -4.41 8.27 -14.39
C TYR A 111 -3.21 7.32 -14.45
N ALA A 112 -2.80 6.88 -15.65
CA ALA A 112 -1.71 5.92 -15.83
C ALA A 112 -0.35 6.40 -15.29
N ILE A 113 -0.20 7.73 -15.08
CA ILE A 113 0.94 8.36 -14.40
C ILE A 113 1.18 7.86 -12.96
N LEU A 114 0.17 7.23 -12.34
CA LEU A 114 0.29 6.57 -11.02
C LEU A 114 0.96 5.18 -11.09
N GLY A 115 1.31 4.69 -12.29
CA GLY A 115 2.03 3.43 -12.50
C GLY A 115 1.16 2.17 -12.53
N THR A 116 -0.17 2.31 -12.39
CA THR A 116 -1.14 1.21 -12.31
C THR A 116 -1.88 0.92 -13.62
N GLY A 117 -1.49 1.57 -14.73
CA GLY A 117 -2.09 1.38 -16.05
C GLY A 117 -3.31 2.26 -16.38
N ASN A 118 -3.87 2.03 -17.56
CA ASN A 118 -4.98 2.77 -18.18
C ASN A 118 -6.37 2.30 -17.71
N PHE A 119 -6.44 1.15 -17.02
CA PHE A 119 -7.70 0.60 -16.51
C PHE A 119 -7.76 0.74 -15.00
N ARG A 120 -8.92 1.16 -14.52
CA ARG A 120 -9.29 1.11 -13.11
C ARG A 120 -10.69 0.53 -13.02
N LEU A 121 -11.00 -0.09 -11.90
CA LEU A 121 -12.35 -0.48 -11.53
C LEU A 121 -12.58 -0.16 -10.05
N SER A 122 -13.72 0.40 -9.71
CA SER A 122 -14.07 0.82 -8.35
C SER A 122 -15.39 0.20 -7.95
N ILE A 123 -15.46 -0.40 -6.76
CA ILE A 123 -16.68 -0.98 -6.19
C ILE A 123 -16.86 -0.43 -4.79
N GLU A 124 -17.95 0.29 -4.54
CA GLU A 124 -18.40 0.69 -3.21
C GLU A 124 -19.78 0.10 -2.90
N PHE A 125 -19.97 -0.36 -1.66
CA PHE A 125 -21.26 -0.73 -1.07
C PHE A 125 -21.41 -0.06 0.29
N ALA A 126 -22.57 0.52 0.58
CA ALA A 126 -22.94 1.02 1.90
C ALA A 126 -24.03 0.17 2.53
N PHE A 127 -23.97 -0.02 3.85
CA PHE A 127 -24.85 -0.91 4.60
C PHE A 127 -25.66 -0.16 5.67
N ALA A 128 -26.85 -0.67 6.00
CA ALA A 128 -27.78 -0.06 6.97
C ALA A 128 -27.20 0.15 8.39
N ASN A 129 -26.14 -0.57 8.75
CA ASN A 129 -25.37 -0.39 9.98
C ASN A 129 -24.38 0.80 9.95
N ARG A 130 -24.42 1.64 8.89
CA ARG A 130 -23.52 2.78 8.62
C ARG A 130 -22.05 2.40 8.39
N THR A 131 -21.78 1.16 8.01
CA THR A 131 -20.47 0.75 7.49
C THR A 131 -20.47 0.76 5.96
N ARG A 132 -19.28 0.71 5.36
CA ARG A 132 -19.08 0.58 3.92
C ARG A 132 -18.02 -0.47 3.59
N PHE A 133 -18.14 -1.05 2.42
CA PHE A 133 -17.14 -1.87 1.75
C PHE A 133 -16.69 -1.09 0.50
N TYR A 134 -15.39 -0.96 0.28
CA TYR A 134 -14.82 -0.22 -0.86
C TYR A 134 -13.54 -0.93 -1.30
N GLU A 135 -13.47 -1.32 -2.57
CA GLU A 135 -12.30 -1.95 -3.18
C GLU A 135 -12.03 -1.36 -4.58
N VAL A 136 -10.75 -1.19 -4.92
CA VAL A 136 -10.30 -0.68 -6.23
C VAL A 136 -9.37 -1.70 -6.84
N TYR A 137 -9.63 -2.00 -8.11
CA TYR A 137 -8.89 -2.95 -8.92
C TYR A 137 -8.19 -2.22 -10.08
N TYR A 138 -7.06 -2.74 -10.51
CA TYR A 138 -6.26 -2.25 -11.64
C TYR A 138 -6.03 -3.42 -12.60
N PRO A 139 -7.00 -3.73 -13.48
CA PRO A 139 -7.03 -4.98 -14.22
C PRO A 139 -5.98 -4.98 -15.33
N SER A 140 -5.22 -6.05 -15.52
CA SER A 140 -4.22 -6.14 -16.60
C SER A 140 -4.84 -6.15 -18.01
N ARG A 141 -6.14 -6.47 -18.14
CA ARG A 141 -6.83 -6.57 -19.43
C ARG A 141 -8.27 -6.04 -19.38
N CYS A 142 -8.70 -5.40 -20.46
CA CYS A 142 -10.08 -4.98 -20.67
C CYS A 142 -10.57 -5.39 -22.07
N VAL A 143 -11.77 -5.97 -22.14
CA VAL A 143 -12.47 -6.33 -23.38
C VAL A 143 -13.85 -5.68 -23.35
N VAL A 144 -14.19 -4.90 -24.37
CA VAL A 144 -15.57 -4.45 -24.61
C VAL A 144 -16.01 -4.94 -25.98
N GLU A 145 -17.14 -5.63 -26.03
CA GLU A 145 -17.75 -6.22 -27.23
C GLU A 145 -19.11 -5.53 -27.47
N HIS A 146 -19.24 -4.77 -28.55
CA HIS A 146 -20.45 -4.05 -28.93
C HIS A 146 -21.07 -4.71 -30.17
N CYS A 147 -22.27 -5.25 -30.06
CA CYS A 147 -23.02 -6.02 -31.07
C CYS A 147 -24.39 -5.36 -31.33
N SER A 148 -25.16 -5.85 -32.32
CA SER A 148 -26.49 -5.27 -32.60
C SER A 148 -27.52 -5.55 -31.48
N VAL A 149 -27.27 -6.58 -30.66
CA VAL A 149 -28.07 -6.96 -29.49
C VAL A 149 -27.71 -6.21 -28.20
N GLY A 150 -26.56 -5.52 -28.13
CA GLY A 150 -26.12 -4.80 -26.93
C GLY A 150 -24.60 -4.71 -26.79
N THR A 151 -24.13 -4.40 -25.58
CA THR A 151 -22.72 -4.25 -25.23
C THR A 151 -22.34 -5.08 -24.01
N ARG A 152 -21.24 -5.80 -24.08
CA ARG A 152 -20.62 -6.49 -22.95
C ARG A 152 -19.26 -5.89 -22.64
N GLY A 153 -19.06 -5.43 -21.41
CA GLY A 153 -17.78 -5.01 -20.88
C GLY A 153 -17.19 -6.07 -19.94
N LYS A 154 -15.88 -6.29 -19.98
CA LYS A 154 -15.16 -7.23 -19.11
C LYS A 154 -13.77 -6.68 -18.73
N TRP A 155 -13.54 -6.53 -17.43
CA TRP A 155 -12.29 -6.09 -16.83
C TRP A 155 -11.73 -7.27 -16.02
N VAL A 156 -10.56 -7.77 -16.39
CA VAL A 156 -10.01 -9.06 -15.91
C VAL A 156 -8.57 -8.88 -15.45
N ASP A 157 -8.22 -9.60 -14.39
CA ASP A 157 -6.83 -9.94 -14.11
C ASP A 157 -6.68 -11.45 -13.87
N ASP A 158 -5.99 -12.12 -14.80
CA ASP A 158 -5.79 -13.57 -14.78
C ASP A 158 -4.76 -14.01 -13.72
N ALA A 159 -3.95 -13.09 -13.17
CA ALA A 159 -2.91 -13.38 -12.18
C ALA A 159 -3.40 -13.19 -10.74
N GLU A 160 -4.15 -12.10 -10.49
CA GLU A 160 -4.84 -11.85 -9.21
C GLU A 160 -6.19 -12.60 -9.10
N GLY A 161 -6.66 -13.20 -10.20
CA GLY A 161 -7.77 -14.15 -10.20
C GLY A 161 -9.15 -13.52 -10.01
N TYR A 162 -9.41 -12.38 -10.65
CA TYR A 162 -10.70 -11.70 -10.63
C TYR A 162 -11.19 -11.28 -12.02
N SER A 163 -12.52 -11.25 -12.19
CA SER A 163 -13.20 -10.84 -13.41
C SER A 163 -14.48 -10.09 -13.05
N PHE A 164 -14.60 -8.86 -13.53
CA PHE A 164 -15.80 -8.05 -13.41
C PHE A 164 -16.37 -7.80 -14.80
N SER A 165 -17.67 -7.98 -15.00
CA SER A 165 -18.33 -7.77 -16.29
C SER A 165 -19.60 -6.96 -16.16
N PHE A 166 -20.04 -6.36 -17.25
CA PHE A 166 -21.39 -5.83 -17.40
C PHE A 166 -21.96 -6.19 -18.77
N GLN A 167 -23.28 -6.25 -18.86
CA GLN A 167 -24.04 -6.46 -20.10
C GLN A 167 -25.18 -5.43 -20.12
N VAL A 168 -25.25 -4.61 -21.18
CA VAL A 168 -26.31 -3.61 -21.41
C VAL A 168 -26.92 -3.89 -22.77
N ASN A 169 -28.25 -3.98 -22.87
CA ASN A 169 -28.90 -4.38 -24.12
C ASN A 169 -29.04 -3.20 -25.10
N ALA A 170 -29.32 -3.48 -26.38
CA ALA A 170 -29.26 -2.47 -27.45
C ALA A 170 -30.21 -1.26 -27.29
N ASP A 171 -31.34 -1.42 -26.60
CA ASP A 171 -32.27 -0.32 -26.28
C ASP A 171 -32.07 0.28 -24.87
N MET A 172 -31.06 -0.20 -24.14
CA MET A 172 -30.68 0.20 -22.78
C MET A 172 -31.84 0.05 -21.77
N SER A 173 -32.76 -0.89 -21.98
CA SER A 173 -33.84 -1.19 -21.03
C SER A 173 -33.42 -2.14 -19.90
N GLU A 174 -32.37 -2.94 -20.06
CA GLU A 174 -31.81 -3.84 -19.04
C GLU A 174 -30.28 -3.77 -19.01
N ALA A 175 -29.73 -3.63 -17.80
CA ALA A 175 -28.31 -3.78 -17.52
C ALA A 175 -28.07 -4.83 -16.42
N VAL A 176 -27.05 -5.67 -16.58
CA VAL A 176 -26.61 -6.64 -15.57
C VAL A 176 -25.12 -6.50 -15.34
N VAL A 177 -24.72 -6.31 -14.08
CA VAL A 177 -23.31 -6.25 -13.64
C VAL A 177 -22.99 -7.53 -12.88
N PHE A 178 -21.91 -8.21 -13.28
CA PHE A 178 -21.43 -9.45 -12.68
C PHE A 178 -20.11 -9.22 -11.95
N LEU A 179 -20.04 -9.72 -10.72
CA LEU A 179 -18.91 -9.58 -9.82
C LEU A 179 -18.32 -10.97 -9.55
N ASP A 180 -17.04 -11.19 -9.86
CA ASP A 180 -16.31 -12.42 -9.48
C ASP A 180 -14.87 -12.09 -9.02
N SER A 181 -14.68 -11.90 -7.71
CA SER A 181 -13.37 -11.78 -7.06
C SER A 181 -13.29 -12.65 -5.79
N PRO A 182 -12.14 -12.80 -5.13
CA PRO A 182 -12.03 -13.49 -3.84
C PRO A 182 -12.84 -12.85 -2.71
N THR A 183 -13.23 -11.57 -2.83
CA THR A 183 -13.88 -10.77 -1.78
C THR A 183 -15.34 -10.44 -2.05
N VAL A 184 -15.75 -10.39 -3.32
CA VAL A 184 -17.13 -10.09 -3.74
C VAL A 184 -17.54 -10.96 -4.93
N LYS A 185 -18.71 -11.62 -4.83
CA LYS A 185 -19.25 -12.49 -5.90
C LYS A 185 -20.77 -12.32 -6.05
N GLY A 186 -21.29 -12.29 -7.26
CA GLY A 186 -22.74 -12.26 -7.52
C GLY A 186 -23.11 -11.33 -8.68
N SER A 187 -24.35 -10.84 -8.67
CA SER A 187 -24.88 -10.01 -9.74
C SER A 187 -25.81 -8.90 -9.26
N VAL A 188 -25.82 -7.79 -10.00
CA VAL A 188 -26.79 -6.70 -9.87
C VAL A 188 -27.51 -6.54 -11.20
N THR A 189 -28.83 -6.48 -11.17
CA THR A 189 -29.67 -6.21 -12.36
C THR A 189 -30.39 -4.87 -12.20
N ILE A 190 -30.39 -4.06 -13.25
CA ILE A 190 -31.10 -2.78 -13.33
C ILE A 190 -32.05 -2.83 -14.54
N LYS A 191 -33.34 -2.55 -14.30
CA LYS A 191 -34.40 -2.54 -15.33
C LYS A 191 -35.00 -1.16 -15.45
N SER A 192 -34.77 -0.50 -16.59
CA SER A 192 -35.11 0.91 -16.77
C SER A 192 -36.63 1.17 -16.66
N ARG A 193 -36.99 2.28 -16.01
CA ARG A 193 -38.34 2.86 -16.00
C ARG A 193 -38.44 4.14 -16.83
N SER A 194 -37.37 4.56 -17.48
CA SER A 194 -37.29 5.74 -18.34
C SER A 194 -36.55 5.41 -19.65
N ARG A 195 -36.46 6.38 -20.56
CA ARG A 195 -35.72 6.22 -21.83
C ARG A 195 -34.35 6.91 -21.73
N PRO A 196 -33.32 6.45 -22.45
CA PRO A 196 -31.95 6.95 -22.29
C PRO A 196 -31.83 8.44 -22.62
N LEU A 197 -30.92 9.14 -21.93
CA LEU A 197 -30.79 10.61 -22.02
C LEU A 197 -29.40 11.11 -22.37
N THR A 198 -29.39 12.26 -23.03
CA THR A 198 -28.22 13.11 -23.32
C THR A 198 -27.95 14.14 -22.22
N ALA A 199 -26.79 14.78 -22.25
CA ALA A 199 -26.44 15.90 -21.36
C ALA A 199 -27.35 17.14 -21.50
N ASP A 200 -28.03 17.34 -22.63
CA ASP A 200 -29.08 18.36 -22.76
C ASP A 200 -30.51 17.83 -22.46
N GLY A 201 -30.63 16.58 -22.00
CA GLY A 201 -31.88 15.97 -21.56
C GLY A 201 -32.84 15.56 -22.68
N HIS A 202 -32.41 15.47 -23.93
CA HIS A 202 -33.21 14.83 -24.96
C HIS A 202 -33.20 13.30 -24.79
N VAL A 203 -34.30 12.66 -25.18
CA VAL A 203 -34.40 11.20 -25.24
C VAL A 203 -33.69 10.68 -26.49
N TRP A 204 -32.81 9.70 -26.30
CA TRP A 204 -32.08 9.02 -27.36
C TRP A 204 -32.97 8.09 -28.20
N PRO A 205 -32.69 7.89 -29.51
CA PRO A 205 -31.71 8.62 -30.32
C PRO A 205 -32.23 9.99 -30.79
N ALA A 206 -31.36 11.00 -30.79
CA ALA A 206 -31.72 12.37 -31.14
C ALA A 206 -30.62 13.10 -31.93
N GLN A 207 -30.95 13.51 -33.15
CA GLN A 207 -30.02 14.15 -34.07
C GLN A 207 -29.66 15.60 -33.66
N ASN A 208 -30.61 16.31 -33.04
CA ASN A 208 -30.46 17.70 -32.61
C ASN A 208 -30.18 17.83 -31.10
N ALA A 209 -29.54 16.82 -30.51
CA ALA A 209 -29.24 16.76 -29.09
C ALA A 209 -27.74 16.68 -28.82
N SER A 210 -27.29 17.32 -27.73
CA SER A 210 -25.90 17.32 -27.29
C SER A 210 -25.62 16.30 -26.19
N THR A 211 -24.66 15.41 -26.43
CA THR A 211 -23.99 14.61 -25.39
C THR A 211 -22.97 15.42 -24.59
N GLU A 212 -22.54 16.59 -25.08
CA GLU A 212 -21.57 17.45 -24.38
C GLU A 212 -22.26 18.23 -23.23
N GLY A 213 -21.82 17.98 -22.00
CA GLY A 213 -22.28 18.69 -20.80
C GLY A 213 -21.54 20.01 -20.54
N VAL A 214 -20.22 20.04 -20.83
CA VAL A 214 -19.36 21.24 -20.93
C VAL A 214 -18.27 20.94 -21.95
N PRO A 215 -17.57 21.95 -22.53
CA PRO A 215 -16.55 21.75 -23.56
C PRO A 215 -15.65 20.52 -23.35
N PHE A 216 -15.69 19.61 -24.33
CA PHE A 216 -14.90 18.37 -24.37
C PHE A 216 -15.18 17.32 -23.27
N TYR A 217 -16.29 17.46 -22.53
CA TYR A 217 -16.75 16.49 -21.53
C TYR A 217 -18.20 16.09 -21.80
N HIS A 218 -18.39 14.80 -22.10
CA HIS A 218 -19.67 14.24 -22.51
C HIS A 218 -20.27 13.38 -21.41
N TRP A 219 -21.59 13.48 -21.28
CA TRP A 219 -22.40 12.79 -20.28
C TRP A 219 -23.67 12.24 -20.92
N SER A 220 -24.06 11.05 -20.49
CA SER A 220 -25.34 10.44 -20.86
C SER A 220 -25.81 9.52 -19.73
N GLU A 221 -27.12 9.35 -19.62
CA GLU A 221 -27.75 8.36 -18.75
C GLU A 221 -28.39 7.27 -19.63
N PRO A 222 -27.67 6.17 -19.95
CA PRO A 222 -28.26 4.97 -20.53
C PRO A 222 -29.50 4.48 -19.77
N ILE A 223 -29.46 4.48 -18.44
CA ILE A 223 -30.61 4.15 -17.57
C ILE A 223 -30.81 5.29 -16.55
N PRO A 224 -31.65 6.31 -16.85
CA PRO A 224 -31.83 7.47 -15.97
C PRO A 224 -32.59 7.17 -14.67
N ALA A 225 -33.36 6.09 -14.62
CA ALA A 225 -33.62 5.33 -13.39
C ALA A 225 -34.28 3.98 -13.73
N GLY A 226 -34.05 2.96 -12.90
CA GLY A 226 -34.67 1.65 -13.02
C GLY A 226 -34.92 0.96 -11.68
N ASP A 227 -35.71 -0.11 -11.73
CA ASP A 227 -35.82 -1.09 -10.65
C ASP A 227 -34.51 -1.87 -10.53
N VAL A 228 -34.05 -2.07 -9.29
CA VAL A 228 -32.78 -2.74 -8.98
C VAL A 228 -33.02 -4.00 -8.17
N ASP A 229 -32.48 -5.12 -8.64
CA ASP A 229 -32.31 -6.39 -7.90
C ASP A 229 -30.80 -6.60 -7.62
N VAL A 230 -30.41 -6.68 -6.34
CA VAL A 230 -29.04 -7.02 -5.91
C VAL A 230 -29.05 -8.43 -5.31
N ASP A 231 -28.17 -9.31 -5.79
CA ASP A 231 -27.85 -10.60 -5.15
C ASP A 231 -26.32 -10.82 -5.18
N VAL A 232 -25.65 -10.38 -4.10
CA VAL A 232 -24.19 -10.34 -4.01
C VAL A 232 -23.71 -10.85 -2.65
N VAL A 233 -22.70 -11.70 -2.64
CA VAL A 233 -21.98 -12.15 -1.43
C VAL A 233 -20.70 -11.34 -1.28
N ILE A 234 -20.56 -10.64 -0.15
CA ILE A 234 -19.39 -9.82 0.19
C ILE A 234 -18.73 -10.42 1.43
N LYS A 235 -17.50 -10.95 1.30
CA LYS A 235 -16.72 -11.58 2.38
C LYS A 235 -17.58 -12.56 3.20
N ASP A 236 -18.11 -13.55 2.48
CA ASP A 236 -19.01 -14.63 2.93
C ASP A 236 -20.36 -14.20 3.51
N LYS A 237 -20.76 -12.93 3.34
CA LYS A 237 -22.06 -12.41 3.80
C LYS A 237 -22.96 -12.06 2.61
N PRO A 238 -24.17 -12.61 2.50
CA PRO A 238 -25.12 -12.21 1.47
C PRO A 238 -25.64 -10.79 1.73
N LEU A 239 -25.65 -9.99 0.67
CA LEU A 239 -26.30 -8.70 0.53
C LEU A 239 -27.34 -8.86 -0.58
N VAL A 240 -28.61 -8.95 -0.18
CA VAL A 240 -29.74 -9.12 -1.10
C VAL A 240 -30.76 -8.02 -0.81
N PHE A 241 -31.01 -7.15 -1.78
CA PHE A 241 -32.00 -6.06 -1.63
C PHE A 241 -32.66 -5.68 -2.95
N ARG A 242 -33.77 -4.95 -2.83
CA ARG A 242 -34.45 -4.25 -3.92
C ARG A 242 -34.49 -2.76 -3.69
N GLY A 243 -34.57 -2.00 -4.77
CA GLY A 243 -34.74 -0.55 -4.72
C GLY A 243 -34.65 0.08 -6.10
N MET A 244 -34.04 1.26 -6.17
CA MET A 244 -33.89 2.05 -7.40
C MET A 244 -32.43 2.36 -7.68
N GLY A 245 -32.09 2.63 -8.95
CA GLY A 245 -30.72 2.95 -9.37
C GLY A 245 -30.67 3.32 -10.84
N GLY A 246 -29.48 3.35 -11.42
CA GLY A 246 -29.29 3.72 -12.82
C GLY A 246 -27.94 3.33 -13.40
N HIS A 247 -27.76 3.71 -14.66
CA HIS A 247 -26.51 3.57 -15.39
C HIS A 247 -26.18 4.89 -16.10
N GLU A 248 -24.96 5.38 -15.87
CA GLU A 248 -24.40 6.61 -16.40
C GLU A 248 -23.12 6.32 -17.21
N ARG A 249 -22.89 7.14 -18.25
CA ARG A 249 -21.86 6.88 -19.27
C ARG A 249 -21.18 8.17 -19.68
N PHE A 250 -19.85 8.22 -19.48
CA PHE A 250 -19.03 9.43 -19.66
C PHE A 250 -17.87 9.20 -20.61
N TRP A 251 -17.50 10.22 -21.36
CA TRP A 251 -16.23 10.27 -22.09
C TRP A 251 -15.74 11.71 -22.24
N SER A 252 -14.43 11.92 -22.25
CA SER A 252 -13.85 13.27 -22.35
C SER A 252 -12.49 13.27 -23.04
N ALA A 253 -12.16 14.39 -23.68
CA ALA A 253 -10.88 14.54 -24.41
C ALA A 253 -9.70 14.89 -23.49
N PHE A 254 -10.02 15.26 -22.25
CA PHE A 254 -9.13 15.67 -21.16
C PHE A 254 -9.64 15.11 -19.82
N SER A 255 -8.78 15.07 -18.81
CA SER A 255 -9.16 14.71 -17.43
C SER A 255 -10.30 15.59 -16.88
N TRP A 256 -11.17 15.02 -16.05
CA TRP A 256 -12.29 15.71 -15.38
C TRP A 256 -11.90 17.03 -14.68
N PHE A 257 -10.71 17.11 -14.07
CA PHE A 257 -10.16 18.29 -13.40
C PHE A 257 -9.83 19.45 -14.36
N THR A 258 -9.71 19.16 -15.66
CA THR A 258 -9.50 20.17 -16.71
C THR A 258 -10.84 20.74 -17.17
N CYS A 259 -11.85 19.89 -17.34
CA CYS A 259 -13.16 20.28 -17.89
C CYS A 259 -14.12 20.90 -16.87
N LEU A 260 -14.13 20.43 -15.62
CA LEU A 260 -15.17 20.75 -14.62
C LEU A 260 -14.62 21.46 -13.37
N THR A 261 -15.32 22.50 -12.90
CA THR A 261 -15.18 23.03 -11.53
C THR A 261 -16.20 22.41 -10.58
N HIS A 262 -17.42 22.18 -11.06
CA HIS A 262 -18.51 21.58 -10.32
C HIS A 262 -19.31 20.59 -11.17
N LEU A 263 -19.75 19.52 -10.51
CA LEU A 263 -20.71 18.53 -10.98
C LEU A 263 -21.73 18.32 -9.86
N SER A 264 -23.00 18.20 -10.19
CA SER A 264 -24.01 17.62 -9.29
C SER A 264 -25.03 16.83 -10.10
N ALA A 265 -25.53 15.74 -9.54
CA ALA A 265 -26.56 14.88 -10.11
C ALA A 265 -27.52 14.44 -9.00
N VAL A 266 -28.80 14.32 -9.33
CA VAL A 266 -29.89 13.91 -8.43
C VAL A 266 -30.86 13.02 -9.21
N ARG A 267 -30.92 11.74 -8.83
CA ARG A 267 -31.86 10.73 -9.33
C ARG A 267 -32.89 10.42 -8.24
N ALA A 268 -34.18 10.37 -8.59
CA ALA A 268 -35.24 10.00 -7.66
C ALA A 268 -36.41 9.28 -8.36
N MET A 269 -36.91 8.21 -7.75
CA MET A 269 -38.16 7.54 -8.15
C MET A 269 -39.27 7.84 -7.14
N LEU A 270 -40.40 8.34 -7.63
CA LEU A 270 -41.53 8.80 -6.83
C LEU A 270 -42.83 8.18 -7.38
N GLY A 271 -43.04 6.89 -7.10
CA GLY A 271 -44.16 6.11 -7.63
C GLY A 271 -44.05 5.91 -9.15
N PRO A 272 -44.96 6.46 -9.97
CA PRO A 272 -44.87 6.39 -11.44
C PRO A 272 -43.88 7.39 -12.05
N TYR A 273 -43.31 8.29 -11.25
CA TYR A 273 -42.41 9.35 -11.73
C TYR A 273 -40.93 8.95 -11.58
N VAL A 274 -40.14 9.24 -12.61
CA VAL A 274 -38.67 9.24 -12.57
C VAL A 274 -38.21 10.69 -12.73
N LEU A 275 -37.45 11.20 -11.77
CA LEU A 275 -36.84 12.52 -11.78
C LEU A 275 -35.32 12.36 -11.91
N THR A 276 -34.75 13.01 -12.92
CA THR A 276 -33.30 13.23 -13.04
C THR A 276 -33.02 14.72 -13.16
N SER A 277 -31.94 15.16 -12.53
CA SER A 277 -31.49 16.54 -12.50
C SER A 277 -29.99 16.59 -12.35
N PHE A 278 -29.29 17.18 -13.30
CA PHE A 278 -27.83 17.33 -13.22
C PHE A 278 -27.35 18.69 -13.71
N SER A 279 -26.19 19.10 -13.20
CA SER A 279 -25.59 20.41 -13.43
C SER A 279 -24.08 20.30 -13.58
N PHE A 280 -23.54 20.87 -14.63
CA PHE A 280 -22.10 21.02 -14.86
C PHE A 280 -21.70 22.50 -14.74
N THR A 281 -20.51 22.78 -14.23
CA THR A 281 -19.88 24.10 -14.34
C THR A 281 -18.50 23.95 -14.97
N SER A 282 -18.31 24.62 -16.10
CA SER A 282 -17.09 24.53 -16.90
C SER A 282 -15.90 25.14 -16.15
N ASN A 283 -14.74 24.51 -16.29
CA ASN A 283 -13.44 25.06 -15.89
C ASN A 283 -12.69 25.64 -17.09
N ILE A 284 -13.04 25.24 -18.31
CA ILE A 284 -12.45 25.73 -19.57
C ILE A 284 -13.07 27.08 -19.96
N ASN A 285 -14.38 27.25 -19.71
CA ASN A 285 -15.12 28.49 -19.91
C ASN A 285 -15.63 29.02 -18.55
N PRO A 286 -14.88 29.87 -17.83
CA PRO A 286 -15.25 30.29 -16.49
C PRO A 286 -16.61 31.02 -16.45
N GLY A 287 -17.55 30.47 -15.69
CA GLY A 287 -18.93 30.98 -15.59
C GLY A 287 -19.94 30.29 -16.51
N GLU A 288 -19.52 29.43 -17.44
CA GLU A 288 -20.45 28.56 -18.17
C GLU A 288 -20.98 27.46 -17.24
N MET A 289 -22.29 27.44 -17.02
CA MET A 289 -23.01 26.44 -16.26
C MET A 289 -24.12 25.87 -17.16
N ARG A 290 -24.18 24.55 -17.31
CA ARG A 290 -25.27 23.86 -18.03
C ARG A 290 -26.03 22.98 -17.04
N GLN A 291 -27.35 23.10 -17.04
CA GLN A 291 -28.27 22.29 -16.24
C GLN A 291 -29.21 21.52 -17.16
N SER A 292 -29.62 20.32 -16.75
CA SER A 292 -30.74 19.60 -17.34
C SER A 292 -31.59 18.99 -16.21
N VAL A 293 -32.91 19.15 -16.30
CA VAL A 293 -33.88 18.60 -15.35
C VAL A 293 -35.04 17.98 -16.11
N LEU A 294 -35.28 16.68 -15.89
CA LEU A 294 -36.37 15.93 -16.51
C LEU A 294 -37.24 15.21 -15.49
N LEU A 295 -38.54 15.21 -15.75
CA LEU A 295 -39.50 14.34 -15.11
C LEU A 295 -40.12 13.43 -16.17
N PHE A 296 -39.97 12.11 -16.02
CA PHE A 296 -40.80 11.14 -16.69
C PHE A 296 -41.99 10.77 -15.82
N LYS A 297 -43.06 10.32 -16.47
CA LYS A 297 -44.14 9.57 -15.86
C LYS A 297 -44.44 8.36 -16.73
N ASP A 298 -44.54 7.18 -16.13
CA ASP A 298 -44.92 5.95 -16.85
C ASP A 298 -44.01 5.68 -18.09
N GLY A 299 -42.72 6.01 -18.00
CA GLY A 299 -41.72 5.86 -19.08
C GLY A 299 -41.71 6.95 -20.15
N LEU A 300 -42.57 7.97 -20.06
CA LEU A 300 -42.66 9.08 -21.02
C LEU A 300 -42.24 10.41 -20.38
N PRO A 301 -41.44 11.26 -21.05
CA PRO A 301 -41.08 12.57 -20.51
C PRO A 301 -42.32 13.48 -20.43
N VAL A 302 -42.56 14.06 -19.25
CA VAL A 302 -43.67 14.99 -18.96
C VAL A 302 -43.20 16.39 -18.56
N PHE A 303 -41.90 16.55 -18.27
CA PHE A 303 -41.20 17.82 -18.10
C PHE A 303 -39.77 17.68 -18.60
N ARG A 304 -39.26 18.73 -19.25
CA ARG A 304 -37.84 18.92 -19.56
C ARG A 304 -37.51 20.40 -19.45
N SER A 305 -36.42 20.75 -18.77
CA SER A 305 -35.85 22.09 -18.84
C SER A 305 -34.33 22.09 -18.74
N THR A 306 -33.70 22.98 -19.51
CA THR A 306 -32.31 23.41 -19.33
C THR A 306 -32.22 24.85 -18.80
N LEU A 307 -33.36 25.49 -18.48
CA LEU A 307 -33.43 26.85 -17.96
C LEU A 307 -33.23 26.85 -16.44
N THR A 308 -32.23 27.60 -16.00
CA THR A 308 -31.85 27.83 -14.60
C THR A 308 -32.52 29.06 -13.98
N GLU A 309 -33.07 29.95 -14.80
CA GLU A 309 -33.77 31.18 -14.40
C GLU A 309 -35.27 31.10 -14.72
N PRO A 310 -36.14 31.87 -14.04
CA PRO A 310 -37.58 31.89 -14.32
C PRO A 310 -37.93 32.40 -15.72
N SER A 311 -38.78 31.68 -16.45
CA SER A 311 -39.42 32.12 -17.70
C SER A 311 -40.94 32.28 -17.52
N GLU A 312 -41.53 33.27 -18.19
CA GLU A 312 -42.99 33.44 -18.26
C GLU A 312 -43.63 32.62 -19.40
N VAL A 313 -42.83 32.01 -20.26
CA VAL A 313 -43.27 31.33 -21.49
C VAL A 313 -42.92 29.85 -21.48
N ASP A 314 -41.68 29.53 -21.11
CA ASP A 314 -41.09 28.19 -21.23
C ASP A 314 -41.03 27.46 -19.88
N ASP A 315 -41.12 26.13 -19.91
CA ASP A 315 -41.00 25.30 -18.73
C ASP A 315 -39.57 25.41 -18.13
N TYR A 316 -39.47 25.77 -16.84
CA TYR A 316 -38.19 26.07 -16.16
C TYR A 316 -38.02 25.32 -14.83
N ALA A 317 -36.76 25.11 -14.41
CA ALA A 317 -36.42 24.34 -13.22
C ALA A 317 -35.41 25.05 -12.30
N LEU A 318 -35.85 25.39 -11.08
CA LEU A 318 -34.96 25.97 -10.07
C LEU A 318 -34.41 24.85 -9.17
N VAL A 319 -33.09 24.64 -9.20
CA VAL A 319 -32.38 23.66 -8.38
C VAL A 319 -31.58 24.39 -7.29
N THR A 320 -32.14 24.43 -6.08
CA THR A 320 -31.57 25.21 -4.95
C THR A 320 -30.91 24.29 -3.93
N LYS A 321 -29.66 24.61 -3.53
CA LYS A 321 -28.98 23.93 -2.42
C LYS A 321 -29.62 24.26 -1.07
N THR A 322 -29.93 23.24 -0.29
CA THR A 322 -30.48 23.38 1.06
C THR A 322 -29.38 23.19 2.12
N TYR A 323 -29.57 23.80 3.29
CA TYR A 323 -28.59 23.82 4.38
C TYR A 323 -29.30 23.62 5.72
N GLY A 324 -28.63 22.96 6.68
CA GLY A 324 -29.14 22.77 8.04
C GLY A 324 -29.87 21.46 8.32
N GLY A 325 -29.89 20.52 7.36
CA GLY A 325 -30.31 19.14 7.57
C GLY A 325 -29.35 18.35 8.49
N ALA A 326 -29.78 17.16 8.92
CA ALA A 326 -29.06 16.35 9.92
C ALA A 326 -27.72 15.76 9.44
N ILE A 327 -27.47 15.71 8.12
CA ILE A 327 -26.28 15.14 7.50
C ILE A 327 -25.66 16.19 6.55
N THR A 328 -24.34 16.36 6.62
CA THR A 328 -23.55 17.24 5.75
C THR A 328 -22.21 16.60 5.40
N GLY A 329 -21.65 16.92 4.23
CA GLY A 329 -20.34 16.43 3.81
C GLY A 329 -19.15 17.01 4.60
N THR A 330 -18.00 16.33 4.52
CA THR A 330 -16.70 16.83 5.03
C THR A 330 -16.10 17.94 4.17
N LEU A 331 -16.53 18.05 2.90
CA LEU A 331 -16.06 19.01 1.88
C LEU A 331 -16.31 20.50 2.22
N LYS A 332 -15.81 21.40 1.37
CA LYS A 332 -15.91 22.87 1.55
C LYS A 332 -17.36 23.38 1.58
N ASP A 333 -18.21 22.87 0.69
CA ASP A 333 -19.65 23.14 0.71
C ASP A 333 -20.33 22.26 1.77
N LYS A 334 -21.25 22.85 2.54
CA LYS A 334 -21.99 22.20 3.65
C LYS A 334 -23.47 21.98 3.31
N VAL A 335 -23.76 21.82 2.03
CA VAL A 335 -25.08 21.44 1.50
C VAL A 335 -25.58 20.17 2.17
N THR A 336 -26.88 20.15 2.48
CA THR A 336 -27.58 19.06 3.18
C THR A 336 -28.75 18.49 2.36
N GLY A 337 -28.76 18.72 1.04
CA GLY A 337 -29.79 18.28 0.11
C GLY A 337 -30.16 19.35 -0.92
N TYR A 338 -31.11 19.05 -1.80
CA TYR A 338 -31.56 19.95 -2.86
C TYR A 338 -33.08 20.17 -2.82
N GLN A 339 -33.52 21.33 -3.29
CA GLN A 339 -34.92 21.67 -3.53
C GLN A 339 -35.09 21.91 -5.02
N LEU A 340 -36.01 21.16 -5.66
CA LEU A 340 -36.25 21.21 -7.10
C LEU A 340 -37.67 21.71 -7.34
N GLU A 341 -37.79 22.86 -8.01
CA GLU A 341 -39.08 23.46 -8.35
C GLU A 341 -39.29 23.37 -9.87
N LEU A 342 -40.23 22.52 -10.28
CA LEU A 342 -40.60 22.31 -11.68
C LEU A 342 -41.80 23.22 -12.01
N VAL A 343 -41.61 24.17 -12.92
CA VAL A 343 -42.61 25.21 -13.22
C VAL A 343 -43.04 25.13 -14.69
N PHE A 344 -44.36 25.13 -14.89
CA PHE A 344 -45.00 25.08 -16.20
C PHE A 344 -45.81 26.37 -16.45
N PRO A 345 -45.31 27.35 -17.22
CA PRO A 345 -46.10 28.56 -17.50
C PRO A 345 -47.31 28.27 -18.42
N GLY A 346 -47.09 27.60 -19.56
CA GLY A 346 -47.98 27.70 -20.74
C GLY A 346 -49.30 26.90 -20.74
N GLN A 347 -49.53 25.93 -19.84
CA GLN A 347 -50.65 24.97 -19.95
C GLN A 347 -52.04 25.53 -19.52
N ASP A 348 -52.46 26.73 -19.92
CA ASP A 348 -53.69 27.38 -19.41
C ASP A 348 -55.01 26.67 -19.84
N VAL A 349 -55.40 25.63 -19.11
CA VAL A 349 -56.62 24.84 -19.35
C VAL A 349 -57.86 25.67 -19.03
N ARG A 350 -58.45 26.24 -20.08
CA ARG A 350 -59.82 26.76 -20.03
C ARG A 350 -60.82 25.60 -20.00
N ASP A 351 -61.26 25.24 -18.79
CA ASP A 351 -62.53 24.53 -18.63
C ASP A 351 -63.65 25.37 -19.27
N ARG A 352 -64.42 24.77 -20.17
CA ARG A 352 -65.25 25.52 -21.13
C ARG A 352 -66.63 25.90 -20.61
N ASP A 353 -67.10 25.25 -19.54
CA ASP A 353 -68.46 25.40 -19.00
C ASP A 353 -68.53 26.17 -17.66
N SER A 354 -67.41 26.42 -16.98
CA SER A 354 -67.41 27.03 -15.63
C SER A 354 -66.93 28.48 -15.55
N GLY A 355 -66.09 28.95 -16.49
CA GLY A 355 -65.65 30.35 -16.58
C GLY A 355 -64.75 30.87 -15.43
N VAL A 356 -64.37 30.04 -14.47
CA VAL A 356 -63.54 30.42 -13.31
C VAL A 356 -62.05 30.19 -13.60
N ARG A 357 -61.24 31.26 -13.54
CA ARG A 357 -59.78 31.16 -13.63
C ARG A 357 -59.19 30.67 -12.30
N LEU A 358 -58.89 29.37 -12.21
CA LEU A 358 -58.25 28.77 -11.03
C LEU A 358 -56.74 29.09 -10.98
N PRO A 359 -56.19 29.48 -9.82
CA PRO A 359 -54.74 29.69 -9.68
C PRO A 359 -54.00 28.35 -9.69
N ARG A 360 -52.99 28.26 -10.57
CA ARG A 360 -52.06 27.13 -10.67
C ARG A 360 -51.30 26.94 -9.36
N ARG A 361 -51.08 25.68 -8.95
CA ARG A 361 -50.08 25.33 -7.93
C ARG A 361 -48.83 24.80 -8.64
N PRO A 362 -47.62 25.24 -8.29
CA PRO A 362 -46.39 24.58 -8.76
C PRO A 362 -46.31 23.16 -8.17
N ILE A 363 -45.62 22.25 -8.86
CA ILE A 363 -45.28 20.93 -8.32
C ILE A 363 -44.04 21.11 -7.44
N LEU A 364 -44.27 21.43 -6.16
CA LEU A 364 -43.20 21.72 -5.20
C LEU A 364 -42.54 20.40 -4.70
N GLY A 365 -41.45 20.00 -5.35
CA GLY A 365 -40.72 18.76 -5.06
C GLY A 365 -39.50 18.97 -4.16
N SER A 366 -39.67 18.98 -2.84
CA SER A 366 -38.56 19.07 -1.89
C SER A 366 -37.85 17.71 -1.73
N VAL A 367 -36.86 17.42 -2.57
CA VAL A 367 -36.06 16.18 -2.53
C VAL A 367 -34.90 16.31 -1.53
N VAL A 368 -35.24 16.32 -0.24
CA VAL A 368 -34.26 16.48 0.86
C VAL A 368 -33.46 15.18 1.05
N THR A 369 -32.34 15.05 0.32
CA THR A 369 -31.42 13.90 0.37
C THR A 369 -30.54 13.87 1.63
N ALA A 370 -31.16 13.87 2.83
CA ALA A 370 -30.45 13.82 4.11
C ALA A 370 -31.27 13.22 5.29
N GLY A 371 -31.81 12.02 5.13
CA GLY A 371 -31.97 11.06 6.25
C GLY A 371 -32.91 11.43 7.40
N ASP A 372 -34.15 11.84 7.11
CA ASP A 372 -35.25 11.83 8.10
C ASP A 372 -36.53 11.25 7.48
N SER A 373 -37.05 10.15 8.02
CA SER A 373 -38.11 9.33 7.42
C SER A 373 -39.53 9.74 7.84
N GLU A 374 -39.89 11.01 7.71
CA GLU A 374 -41.28 11.47 7.96
C GLU A 374 -41.74 12.62 7.02
N THR A 375 -42.13 12.29 5.78
CA THR A 375 -42.60 13.24 4.75
C THR A 375 -44.05 13.73 5.00
N ASN A 376 -44.25 14.42 6.12
CA ASN A 376 -45.56 14.85 6.60
C ASN A 376 -46.11 16.08 5.83
N ILE A 377 -46.80 15.85 4.70
CA ILE A 377 -47.32 16.91 3.81
C ILE A 377 -48.38 17.78 4.53
N ARG A 378 -47.96 18.92 5.08
CA ARG A 378 -48.86 19.96 5.62
C ARG A 378 -48.79 21.26 4.81
N ALA A 379 -49.79 21.47 3.96
CA ALA A 379 -49.98 22.75 3.25
C ALA A 379 -50.22 23.91 4.24
N ARG A 380 -49.27 24.83 4.36
CA ARG A 380 -49.46 26.10 5.07
C ARG A 380 -50.12 27.14 4.17
N LYS A 381 -51.05 27.92 4.74
CA LYS A 381 -51.66 29.09 4.08
C LYS A 381 -50.71 30.29 4.16
N ALA A 382 -50.69 31.13 3.14
CA ALA A 382 -49.83 32.32 3.08
C ALA A 382 -50.14 33.31 4.24
N PRO A 383 -49.13 33.99 4.80
CA PRO A 383 -49.32 35.03 5.81
C PRO A 383 -49.88 36.32 5.19
N LYS A 384 -50.56 37.12 6.01
CA LYS A 384 -50.88 38.53 5.69
C LYS A 384 -49.79 39.46 6.24
N GLU A 385 -49.68 40.63 5.64
CA GLU A 385 -48.85 41.73 6.11
C GLU A 385 -49.19 42.13 7.57
N LYS A 386 -48.16 42.47 8.34
CA LYS A 386 -48.11 43.75 9.08
C LYS A 386 -46.71 44.07 9.57
N GLU A 387 -46.39 45.36 9.54
CA GLU A 387 -45.14 45.96 9.99
C GLU A 387 -45.31 46.56 11.43
N PRO A 388 -44.35 47.29 12.02
CA PRO A 388 -43.44 46.78 13.06
C PRO A 388 -43.71 47.36 14.47
N THR A 389 -43.02 46.88 15.51
CA THR A 389 -42.40 47.76 16.55
C THR A 389 -41.50 47.05 17.60
N GLU A 390 -40.47 47.78 18.02
CA GLU A 390 -39.83 47.90 19.35
C GLU A 390 -39.35 46.71 20.24
N LYS A 391 -38.01 46.68 20.40
CA LYS A 391 -37.22 46.81 21.68
C LYS A 391 -37.18 45.71 22.78
N ALA A 392 -35.92 45.55 23.24
CA ALA A 392 -35.46 45.51 24.65
C ALA A 392 -35.40 44.20 25.48
N ALA A 393 -34.17 43.66 25.53
CA ALA A 393 -33.26 43.69 26.71
C ALA A 393 -33.43 42.73 27.93
N LEU A 394 -32.29 42.14 28.31
CA LEU A 394 -31.86 41.63 29.64
C LEU A 394 -32.69 40.57 30.39
N GLY A 395 -32.02 39.59 31.04
CA GLY A 395 -32.71 38.79 32.07
C GLY A 395 -32.06 37.53 32.68
N ARG A 396 -30.80 37.60 33.16
CA ARG A 396 -30.14 36.70 34.14
C ARG A 396 -30.82 35.39 34.63
N ILE A 397 -30.03 34.29 34.58
CA ILE A 397 -29.70 33.38 35.70
C ILE A 397 -30.85 32.76 36.53
N HIS A 398 -30.97 31.42 36.50
CA HIS A 398 -30.82 30.63 37.74
C HIS A 398 -30.43 29.16 37.53
N ARG A 399 -29.68 28.61 38.51
CA ARG A 399 -29.31 27.20 38.66
C ARG A 399 -30.08 26.61 39.84
N VAL A 400 -30.75 25.46 39.67
CA VAL A 400 -31.24 24.57 40.75
C VAL A 400 -31.06 23.10 40.32
N GLN A 401 -30.96 22.16 41.26
CA GLN A 401 -30.70 20.72 41.04
C GLN A 401 -31.90 19.80 41.30
N ARG A 402 -31.89 18.64 40.62
CA ARG A 402 -32.28 17.27 41.06
C ARG A 402 -33.57 17.02 41.89
N GLY A 403 -34.39 16.10 41.37
CA GLY A 403 -35.28 15.17 42.10
C GLY A 403 -36.30 14.51 41.14
N ARG A 404 -36.81 13.28 41.35
CA ARG A 404 -36.42 12.19 42.28
C ARG A 404 -37.02 10.83 41.80
N ILE A 405 -36.19 9.78 41.83
CA ILE A 405 -36.38 8.43 42.44
C ILE A 405 -37.77 7.75 42.48
N SER A 406 -37.86 6.55 41.90
CA SER A 406 -38.36 5.25 42.47
C SER A 406 -37.78 4.13 41.56
N GLU A 407 -37.07 3.06 41.95
CA GLU A 407 -37.25 2.00 42.97
C GLU A 407 -38.40 1.02 42.60
N VAL A 408 -38.25 -0.32 42.71
CA VAL A 408 -37.87 -1.13 43.90
C VAL A 408 -37.21 -2.50 43.53
N ASN A 409 -36.06 -2.84 44.16
CA ASN A 409 -35.57 -4.10 44.82
C ASN A 409 -35.90 -5.52 44.23
N PHE A 410 -35.19 -6.67 44.45
CA PHE A 410 -33.94 -7.12 45.13
C PHE A 410 -33.66 -8.63 44.72
N GLN A 411 -32.73 -9.49 45.21
CA GLN A 411 -31.74 -9.49 46.32
C GLN A 411 -30.54 -10.47 46.11
N ILE A 412 -29.35 -10.04 46.56
CA ILE A 412 -28.19 -10.73 47.21
C ILE A 412 -28.13 -12.28 47.36
N SER A 413 -26.96 -12.87 47.04
CA SER A 413 -26.24 -13.83 47.92
C SER A 413 -24.74 -13.97 47.57
N THR A 414 -23.88 -14.14 48.59
CA THR A 414 -22.43 -14.44 48.48
C THR A 414 -22.02 -15.38 49.62
N TYR A 415 -21.10 -16.34 49.37
CA TYR A 415 -20.43 -17.06 50.47
C TYR A 415 -19.09 -17.69 50.07
N ASN A 416 -18.18 -17.78 51.06
CA ASN A 416 -16.89 -18.48 51.02
C ASN A 416 -16.43 -18.67 52.49
N PRO A 417 -16.00 -19.87 52.90
CA PRO A 417 -14.85 -19.93 53.81
C PRO A 417 -13.86 -21.07 53.54
N SER A 418 -12.65 -20.88 54.05
CA SER A 418 -11.52 -21.80 54.07
C SER A 418 -11.65 -22.94 55.09
N ILE A 419 -10.90 -24.03 54.88
CA ILE A 419 -10.49 -25.02 55.89
C ILE A 419 -9.17 -25.70 55.45
N ALA A 420 -8.39 -26.21 56.42
CA ALA A 420 -7.07 -26.84 56.23
C ALA A 420 -7.10 -28.36 56.57
N PRO A 421 -6.05 -29.17 56.26
CA PRO A 421 -6.20 -30.62 56.06
C PRO A 421 -5.96 -31.51 57.30
N PRO A 422 -6.48 -32.75 57.30
CA PRO A 422 -6.10 -33.81 58.24
C PRO A 422 -4.86 -34.60 57.79
N ARG A 423 -4.28 -35.42 58.69
CA ARG A 423 -2.98 -36.09 58.51
C ARG A 423 -2.94 -37.49 59.18
N TRP A 424 -3.14 -38.54 58.37
CA TRP A 424 -2.94 -39.96 58.71
C TRP A 424 -2.67 -40.73 57.41
N SER A 425 -1.99 -41.88 57.34
CA SER A 425 -0.87 -42.46 58.12
C SER A 425 -0.48 -43.78 57.43
N SER A 426 0.82 -44.08 57.31
CA SER A 426 1.42 -45.42 57.14
C SER A 426 0.56 -46.58 56.60
N LEU A 427 0.95 -47.14 55.44
CA LEU A 427 0.84 -48.58 55.25
C LEU A 427 2.05 -49.11 54.47
N ASP A 428 2.95 -49.72 55.23
CA ASP A 428 4.06 -50.51 54.74
C ASP A 428 3.52 -51.86 54.26
N LEU A 429 3.95 -52.38 53.11
CA LEU A 429 3.72 -53.78 52.77
C LEU A 429 4.83 -54.33 51.88
N SER A 430 5.85 -54.87 52.53
CA SER A 430 6.91 -55.64 51.90
C SER A 430 6.40 -56.98 51.35
N LYS A 431 6.89 -57.36 50.16
CA LYS A 431 7.60 -58.65 49.91
C LYS A 431 7.94 -58.85 48.43
N SER A 432 9.20 -59.19 48.16
CA SER A 432 9.56 -60.02 46.99
C SER A 432 9.32 -61.50 47.33
N PRO A 433 9.36 -62.43 46.34
CA PRO A 433 10.66 -63.03 46.04
C PRO A 433 10.88 -63.49 44.57
N ARG A 434 12.18 -63.60 44.20
CA ARG A 434 12.80 -64.58 43.26
C ARG A 434 12.28 -64.64 41.80
N GLN A 435 13.08 -64.22 40.81
CA GLN A 435 14.29 -64.86 40.25
C GLN A 435 14.00 -65.81 39.06
N THR A 436 14.47 -65.42 37.88
CA THR A 436 15.09 -66.30 36.87
C THR A 436 15.98 -65.43 35.98
N GLU A 437 17.15 -65.93 35.61
CA GLU A 437 18.11 -65.22 34.76
C GLU A 437 18.02 -65.69 33.31
N ALA A 438 18.04 -64.75 32.37
CA ALA A 438 18.42 -64.97 30.97
C ALA A 438 18.94 -63.65 30.40
N GLY A 439 20.19 -63.60 29.95
CA GLY A 439 20.84 -62.36 29.53
C GLY A 439 20.79 -62.14 28.01
N SER A 440 20.56 -60.89 27.59
CA SER A 440 20.83 -60.41 26.23
C SER A 440 21.57 -59.07 26.27
N MET A 441 22.65 -58.97 25.49
CA MET A 441 23.65 -57.90 25.55
C MET A 441 23.08 -56.53 25.13
N SER A 442 23.22 -55.50 25.98
CA SER A 442 22.79 -54.12 25.68
C SER A 442 23.96 -53.15 25.54
N LEU A 443 24.07 -52.47 24.39
CA LEU A 443 25.12 -51.49 24.10
C LEU A 443 24.88 -50.13 24.80
N LEU A 444 25.10 -50.07 26.11
CA LEU A 444 25.13 -48.84 26.89
C LEU A 444 26.36 -48.80 27.82
N PRO A 445 27.04 -47.65 27.97
CA PRO A 445 28.12 -47.49 28.93
C PRO A 445 27.59 -47.54 30.37
N PRO A 446 28.40 -47.98 31.35
CA PRO A 446 27.95 -48.18 32.73
C PRO A 446 27.53 -46.86 33.39
N GLN A 447 26.41 -46.88 34.11
CA GLN A 447 26.04 -45.77 34.99
C GLN A 447 27.04 -45.67 36.16
N SER A 448 27.77 -44.58 36.23
CA SER A 448 28.63 -44.30 37.38
C SER A 448 27.77 -43.92 38.60
N THR A 449 27.65 -44.83 39.57
CA THR A 449 26.98 -44.62 40.85
C THR A 449 27.78 -43.68 41.76
N ASN A 450 27.85 -42.40 41.38
CA ASN A 450 28.48 -41.34 42.16
C ASN A 450 27.82 -39.97 41.86
N SER A 451 26.49 -39.94 41.91
CA SER A 451 25.73 -38.69 41.85
C SER A 451 25.86 -37.91 43.16
N GLN A 452 27.00 -37.25 43.37
CA GLN A 452 27.02 -36.06 44.21
C GLN A 452 26.06 -35.05 43.57
N THR A 453 24.89 -34.87 44.20
CA THR A 453 23.92 -33.87 43.76
C THR A 453 24.56 -32.50 43.87
N ALA A 454 24.88 -31.89 42.72
CA ALA A 454 25.45 -30.55 42.66
C ALA A 454 24.43 -29.55 43.25
N HIS A 455 24.59 -29.25 44.54
CA HIS A 455 23.69 -28.35 45.27
C HIS A 455 23.68 -26.99 44.59
N SER A 456 22.52 -26.59 44.08
CA SER A 456 22.32 -25.33 43.36
C SER A 456 22.79 -24.15 44.22
N THR A 457 23.93 -23.54 43.87
CA THR A 457 24.51 -22.44 44.66
C THR A 457 23.76 -21.11 44.50
N PHE A 458 22.60 -21.14 43.84
CA PHE A 458 21.50 -20.19 44.04
C PHE A 458 21.18 -19.97 45.53
N ARG A 459 21.19 -21.03 46.36
CA ARG A 459 21.07 -20.95 47.83
C ARG A 459 22.28 -20.32 48.56
N ALA A 460 23.40 -20.11 47.87
CA ALA A 460 24.66 -19.62 48.46
C ALA A 460 24.99 -18.16 48.08
N GLY A 461 24.01 -17.38 47.61
CA GLY A 461 24.13 -15.93 47.38
C GLY A 461 25.01 -15.49 46.19
N LYS A 462 25.80 -16.40 45.60
CA LYS A 462 26.75 -16.11 44.50
C LYS A 462 26.11 -15.55 43.22
N TRP A 463 24.79 -15.65 43.07
CA TRP A 463 24.05 -15.10 41.92
C TRP A 463 24.27 -13.59 41.72
N LYS A 464 24.46 -12.83 42.80
CA LYS A 464 24.68 -11.36 42.73
C LYS A 464 25.92 -10.99 41.90
N ALA A 465 26.94 -11.86 41.87
CA ALA A 465 28.21 -11.61 41.18
C ALA A 465 28.10 -11.58 39.64
N TYR A 466 27.07 -12.20 39.05
CA TYR A 466 26.84 -12.18 37.60
C TYR A 466 25.52 -11.53 37.19
N ILE A 467 24.47 -11.59 38.02
CA ILE A 467 23.18 -10.97 37.68
C ILE A 467 23.26 -9.43 37.68
N MET A 468 23.90 -8.82 38.69
CA MET A 468 23.96 -7.35 38.76
C MET A 468 24.80 -6.74 37.61
N PRO A 469 26.00 -7.25 37.26
CA PRO A 469 26.72 -6.78 36.08
C PRO A 469 25.95 -7.01 34.77
N MET A 470 25.18 -8.10 34.64
CA MET A 470 24.38 -8.38 33.45
C MET A 470 23.20 -7.42 33.29
N ILE A 471 22.52 -7.05 34.38
CA ILE A 471 21.47 -6.02 34.36
C ILE A 471 22.06 -4.67 33.96
N MET A 472 23.21 -4.28 34.54
CA MET A 472 23.91 -3.04 34.18
C MET A 472 24.34 -3.03 32.71
N ALA A 473 24.93 -4.12 32.21
CA ALA A 473 25.32 -4.25 30.80
C ALA A 473 24.11 -4.18 29.86
N GLY A 474 23.01 -4.87 30.20
CA GLY A 474 21.76 -4.79 29.45
C GLY A 474 21.19 -3.38 29.39
N PHE A 475 21.12 -2.68 30.52
CA PHE A 475 20.63 -1.29 30.62
C PHE A 475 21.51 -0.30 29.84
N LEU A 476 22.84 -0.40 29.97
CA LEU A 476 23.79 0.43 29.22
C LEU A 476 23.69 0.20 27.72
N LEU A 477 23.46 -1.04 27.26
CA LEU A 477 23.19 -1.33 25.86
C LEU A 477 21.86 -0.73 25.38
N GLN A 478 20.79 -0.77 26.19
CA GLN A 478 19.54 -0.10 25.82
C GLN A 478 19.73 1.42 25.65
N LEU A 479 20.45 2.08 26.57
CA LEU A 479 20.75 3.51 26.45
C LEU A 479 21.63 3.82 25.23
N LEU A 480 22.64 3.00 24.95
CA LEU A 480 23.52 3.15 23.79
C LEU A 480 22.73 3.05 22.47
N PHE A 481 21.91 2.01 22.32
CA PHE A 481 21.11 1.82 21.10
C PHE A 481 19.99 2.86 20.99
N LEU A 482 19.32 3.22 22.08
CA LEU A 482 18.33 4.31 22.07
C LEU A 482 18.96 5.65 21.67
N GLY A 483 20.13 6.00 22.21
CA GLY A 483 20.85 7.22 21.86
C GLY A 483 21.30 7.23 20.40
N ASN A 484 21.97 6.17 19.94
CA ASN A 484 22.47 6.07 18.57
C ASN A 484 21.33 6.07 17.52
N MET A 485 20.23 5.37 17.81
CA MET A 485 19.07 5.35 16.90
C MET A 485 18.29 6.66 16.95
N SER A 486 18.15 7.30 18.12
CA SER A 486 17.54 8.64 18.20
C SER A 486 18.36 9.70 17.49
N TYR A 487 19.69 9.58 17.47
CA TYR A 487 20.56 10.42 16.64
C TYR A 487 20.33 10.16 15.14
N LEU A 488 20.32 8.89 14.71
CA LEU A 488 20.12 8.50 13.31
C LEU A 488 18.76 8.96 12.75
N PHE A 489 17.66 8.65 13.45
CA PHE A 489 16.33 9.11 13.06
C PHE A 489 16.17 10.62 13.24
N GLY A 490 16.74 11.21 14.29
CA GLY A 490 16.72 12.65 14.55
C GLY A 490 17.41 13.50 13.48
N ALA A 491 18.46 12.99 12.83
CA ALA A 491 19.13 13.66 11.71
C ALA A 491 18.21 13.81 10.47
N LEU A 492 17.21 12.93 10.34
CA LEU A 492 16.30 12.84 9.20
C LEU A 492 14.91 13.41 9.50
N PHE A 493 14.54 13.46 10.78
CA PHE A 493 13.24 13.91 11.26
C PHE A 493 12.88 15.29 10.73
N LYS A 494 11.73 15.41 10.06
CA LYS A 494 11.24 16.59 9.33
C LYS A 494 12.18 17.09 8.24
N SER A 495 12.88 16.19 7.55
CA SER A 495 13.68 16.54 6.36
C SER A 495 12.81 17.12 5.23
N THR A 496 11.57 16.64 5.10
CA THR A 496 10.52 17.19 4.23
C THR A 496 10.30 18.69 4.48
N THR A 497 10.01 19.09 5.73
CA THR A 497 9.79 20.51 6.09
C THR A 497 11.07 21.36 6.10
N ARG A 498 12.18 20.84 5.56
CA ARG A 498 13.44 21.56 5.33
C ARG A 498 13.86 21.58 3.86
N MET A 499 13.03 21.07 2.95
CA MET A 499 13.29 21.05 1.50
C MET A 499 13.59 22.44 0.93
N HIS A 500 13.01 23.51 1.51
CA HIS A 500 13.33 24.91 1.16
C HIS A 500 14.82 25.28 1.28
N ASN A 501 15.65 24.51 1.99
CA ASN A 501 17.10 24.74 2.06
C ASN A 501 17.85 24.17 0.82
N LEU A 502 17.19 23.32 0.02
CA LEU A 502 17.69 22.88 -1.27
C LEU A 502 17.48 24.01 -2.29
N LYS A 503 18.57 24.65 -2.69
CA LYS A 503 18.56 25.71 -3.71
C LYS A 503 18.55 25.10 -5.12
N ILE A 504 17.62 25.57 -5.95
CA ILE A 504 17.54 25.29 -7.38
C ILE A 504 17.78 26.59 -8.14
N LEU A 505 18.64 26.56 -9.15
CA LEU A 505 18.90 27.71 -10.03
C LEU A 505 17.89 27.74 -11.19
N ALA A 506 17.01 28.74 -11.23
CA ALA A 506 16.16 29.01 -12.40
C ALA A 506 16.81 30.04 -13.31
N ILE A 507 16.93 29.77 -14.61
CA ILE A 507 17.43 30.72 -15.59
C ILE A 507 16.45 30.84 -16.74
N ASP A 508 16.12 32.07 -17.10
CA ASP A 508 15.35 32.34 -18.31
C ASP A 508 16.30 32.80 -19.44
N PHE A 509 16.55 31.93 -20.41
CA PHE A 509 17.28 32.27 -21.65
C PHE A 509 16.36 32.85 -22.74
N ASP A 510 15.05 32.77 -22.52
CA ASP A 510 14.00 33.14 -23.47
C ASP A 510 13.47 34.56 -23.17
N GLY A 511 13.36 34.92 -21.88
CA GLY A 511 12.76 36.17 -21.41
C GLY A 511 11.23 36.23 -21.61
N GLY A 512 10.64 35.08 -21.97
CA GLY A 512 9.27 34.97 -22.47
C GLY A 512 8.26 34.46 -21.44
N ASP A 513 7.05 34.16 -21.91
CA ASP A 513 5.93 33.79 -21.06
C ASP A 513 6.10 32.41 -20.38
N ILE A 514 6.93 31.53 -20.93
CA ILE A 514 7.31 30.27 -20.26
C ILE A 514 8.08 30.55 -18.94
N GLY A 515 8.98 31.54 -18.94
CA GLY A 515 9.68 31.98 -17.71
C GLY A 515 8.74 32.63 -16.68
N LYS A 516 7.76 33.41 -17.16
CA LYS A 516 6.67 33.97 -16.32
C LYS A 516 5.78 32.87 -15.73
N ALA A 517 5.49 31.82 -16.49
CA ALA A 517 4.71 30.68 -16.03
C ALA A 517 5.46 29.85 -14.96
N ILE A 518 6.77 29.62 -15.14
CA ILE A 518 7.63 28.94 -14.13
C ILE A 518 7.72 29.74 -12.83
N SER A 519 7.91 31.06 -12.91
CA SER A 519 7.97 31.93 -11.71
C SER A 519 6.61 32.06 -11.00
N SER A 520 5.51 32.08 -11.74
CA SER A 520 4.15 32.04 -11.19
C SER A 520 3.85 30.69 -10.52
N ALA A 521 4.28 29.57 -11.12
CA ALA A 521 4.16 28.24 -10.52
C ALA A 521 4.95 28.10 -9.22
N TYR A 522 6.18 28.61 -9.19
CA TYR A 522 6.96 28.65 -7.95
C TYR A 522 6.29 29.50 -6.88
N SER A 523 5.72 30.66 -7.22
CA SER A 523 4.96 31.49 -6.27
C SER A 523 3.78 30.75 -5.63
N ASN A 524 3.14 29.83 -6.36
CA ASN A 524 2.04 28.99 -5.85
C ASN A 524 2.51 27.73 -5.09
N LEU A 525 3.71 27.22 -5.38
CA LEU A 525 4.27 26.01 -4.73
C LEU A 525 5.19 26.31 -3.54
N LYS A 526 5.68 27.55 -3.41
CA LYS A 526 6.64 27.97 -2.39
C LYS A 526 6.10 27.72 -0.98
N SER A 527 6.74 26.78 -0.30
CA SER A 527 6.41 26.30 1.04
C SER A 527 7.68 25.71 1.69
N ASP A 528 7.66 25.47 3.00
CA ASP A 528 8.81 24.88 3.69
C ASP A 528 9.15 23.45 3.18
N GLU A 529 8.17 22.80 2.55
CA GLU A 529 8.23 21.45 1.97
C GLU A 529 8.66 21.43 0.49
N PHE A 530 8.85 22.59 -0.14
CA PHE A 530 9.27 22.70 -1.54
C PHE A 530 10.68 23.35 -1.65
N PRO A 531 11.55 22.91 -2.59
CA PRO A 531 12.86 23.54 -2.82
C PRO A 531 12.80 25.05 -3.11
N SER A 532 13.80 25.80 -2.63
CA SER A 532 13.91 27.24 -2.94
C SER A 532 14.44 27.43 -4.36
N LEU A 533 13.66 28.13 -5.19
CA LEU A 533 14.04 28.53 -6.54
C LEU A 533 14.68 29.93 -6.50
N GLU A 534 15.93 30.04 -6.96
CA GLU A 534 16.67 31.30 -7.11
C GLU A 534 16.80 31.65 -8.60
N PHE A 535 16.33 32.83 -9.00
CA PHE A 535 16.34 33.25 -10.40
C PHE A 535 17.68 33.92 -10.75
N GLY A 536 18.49 33.22 -11.56
CA GLY A 536 19.77 33.70 -12.07
C GLY A 536 19.63 34.45 -13.39
N SER A 537 20.54 35.41 -13.64
CA SER A 537 20.59 36.12 -14.91
C SER A 537 21.30 35.31 -15.99
N SER A 538 20.71 35.26 -17.18
CA SER A 538 21.32 34.72 -18.41
C SER A 538 22.59 35.48 -18.85
N LEU A 539 22.86 36.67 -18.30
CA LEU A 539 24.13 37.39 -18.50
C LEU A 539 25.31 36.77 -17.72
N GLU A 540 25.02 36.15 -16.57
CA GLU A 540 26.00 35.40 -15.77
C GLU A 540 26.12 33.96 -16.28
N TYR A 541 24.99 33.26 -16.37
CA TYR A 541 24.91 31.87 -16.82
C TYR A 541 24.57 31.80 -18.30
N ARG A 542 25.54 32.11 -19.17
CA ARG A 542 25.32 32.30 -20.63
C ARG A 542 25.11 31.03 -21.45
N THR A 543 25.33 29.84 -20.91
CA THR A 543 25.21 28.56 -21.64
C THR A 543 24.66 27.47 -20.72
N PRO A 544 23.98 26.43 -21.25
CA PRO A 544 23.57 25.27 -20.46
C PRO A 544 24.73 24.62 -19.69
N GLU A 545 25.94 24.68 -20.24
CA GLU A 545 27.16 24.17 -19.60
C GLU A 545 27.60 25.01 -18.39
N SER A 546 27.40 26.34 -18.39
CA SER A 546 27.63 27.13 -17.18
C SER A 546 26.54 26.95 -16.12
N VAL A 547 25.33 26.53 -16.52
CA VAL A 547 24.30 26.02 -15.58
C VAL A 547 24.73 24.69 -14.96
N ARG A 548 25.26 23.75 -15.76
CA ARG A 548 25.82 22.48 -15.26
C ARG A 548 26.94 22.72 -14.25
N VAL A 549 27.87 23.64 -14.55
CA VAL A 549 28.94 24.06 -13.63
C VAL A 549 28.37 24.69 -12.34
N ALA A 550 27.25 25.42 -12.40
CA ALA A 550 26.61 25.95 -11.19
C ALA A 550 26.06 24.84 -10.26
N VAL A 551 25.54 23.76 -10.83
CA VAL A 551 25.06 22.57 -10.09
C VAL A 551 26.22 21.71 -9.55
N CYS A 552 27.37 21.69 -10.24
CA CYS A 552 28.58 21.01 -9.75
C CYS A 552 29.30 21.81 -8.65
N ASP A 553 29.60 23.09 -8.90
CA ASP A 553 30.67 23.80 -8.19
C ASP A 553 30.16 24.97 -7.32
N ARG A 554 28.92 25.44 -7.52
CA ARG A 554 28.35 26.60 -6.82
C ARG A 554 27.29 26.26 -5.76
N GLY A 555 27.08 24.97 -5.46
CA GLY A 555 26.21 24.53 -4.36
C GLY A 555 24.71 24.53 -4.64
N TYR A 556 24.29 24.65 -5.91
CA TYR A 556 22.92 24.39 -6.32
C TYR A 556 22.67 22.88 -6.40
N TRP A 557 21.53 22.41 -5.89
CA TRP A 557 21.17 20.99 -5.92
C TRP A 557 20.66 20.52 -7.28
N GLY A 558 20.17 21.47 -8.08
CA GLY A 558 19.76 21.30 -9.46
C GLY A 558 19.48 22.67 -10.09
N ALA A 559 19.06 22.65 -11.34
CA ALA A 559 18.67 23.84 -12.08
C ALA A 559 17.48 23.57 -13.01
N ILE A 560 16.81 24.63 -13.45
CA ILE A 560 15.79 24.61 -14.49
C ILE A 560 16.05 25.79 -15.43
N TYR A 561 16.02 25.55 -16.73
CA TYR A 561 16.21 26.61 -17.72
C TYR A 561 15.27 26.47 -18.92
N THR A 562 14.76 27.60 -19.40
CA THR A 562 14.05 27.70 -20.69
C THR A 562 15.08 27.64 -21.82
N HIS A 563 14.72 27.07 -22.98
CA HIS A 563 15.53 27.23 -24.19
C HIS A 563 15.21 28.57 -24.85
N SER A 564 16.19 29.22 -25.48
CA SER A 564 15.96 30.50 -26.18
C SER A 564 15.01 30.32 -27.36
N GLY A 565 14.10 31.29 -27.54
CA GLY A 565 13.02 31.24 -28.53
C GLY A 565 11.91 30.23 -28.22
N ALA A 566 11.84 29.67 -27.00
CA ALA A 566 10.85 28.65 -26.65
C ALA A 566 9.42 29.20 -26.62
N SER A 567 9.20 30.39 -26.06
CA SER A 567 7.88 31.03 -26.05
C SER A 567 7.45 31.47 -27.46
N GLU A 568 8.39 31.86 -28.32
CA GLU A 568 8.12 32.21 -29.73
C GLU A 568 7.76 30.97 -30.57
N ARG A 569 8.51 29.86 -30.41
CA ARG A 569 8.16 28.57 -31.02
C ARG A 569 6.81 28.02 -30.55
N LEU A 570 6.43 28.31 -29.30
CA LEU A 570 5.14 27.93 -28.74
C LEU A 570 4.00 28.83 -29.25
N LEU A 571 4.18 30.15 -29.24
CA LEU A 571 3.18 31.10 -29.71
C LEU A 571 2.86 30.88 -31.20
N THR A 572 3.88 30.71 -32.04
CA THR A 572 3.70 30.41 -33.48
C THR A 572 3.04 29.04 -33.75
N ALA A 573 3.16 28.08 -32.83
CA ALA A 573 2.41 26.82 -32.89
C ALA A 573 0.94 26.98 -32.45
N ILE A 574 0.67 27.91 -31.52
CA ILE A 574 -0.68 28.28 -31.07
C ILE A 574 -1.40 29.14 -32.11
N GLU A 575 -0.72 30.07 -32.78
CA GLU A 575 -1.25 30.84 -33.93
C GLU A 575 -1.62 29.92 -35.10
N GLY A 576 -0.91 28.81 -35.27
CA GLY A 576 -1.24 27.73 -36.21
C GLY A 576 -0.69 27.90 -37.62
N ASP A 577 0.14 28.92 -37.87
CA ASP A 577 0.81 29.18 -39.16
C ASP A 577 1.86 28.10 -39.53
N ASN A 578 2.36 27.33 -38.55
CA ASN A 578 3.47 26.41 -38.73
C ASN A 578 3.00 24.95 -38.93
N THR A 579 3.40 24.33 -40.05
CA THR A 579 3.05 22.94 -40.39
C THR A 579 3.97 21.89 -39.75
N ALA A 580 5.05 22.31 -39.07
CA ALA A 580 5.88 21.43 -38.27
C ALA A 580 5.23 21.11 -36.92
N ALA A 581 5.23 19.84 -36.50
CA ALA A 581 4.70 19.45 -35.20
C ALA A 581 5.58 20.00 -34.07
N TYR A 582 5.02 20.90 -33.25
CA TYR A 582 5.66 21.42 -32.05
C TYR A 582 5.99 20.29 -31.06
N ASN A 583 7.17 20.34 -30.45
CA ASN A 583 7.62 19.38 -29.45
C ASN A 583 7.70 20.05 -28.05
N PRO A 584 6.75 19.77 -27.13
CA PRO A 584 6.74 20.35 -25.80
C PRO A 584 8.01 20.10 -24.97
N SER A 585 8.75 19.01 -25.25
CA SER A 585 9.97 18.66 -24.50
C SER A 585 11.18 19.55 -24.82
N ASP A 586 11.17 20.29 -25.93
CA ASP A 586 12.27 21.16 -26.40
C ASP A 586 12.16 22.62 -25.87
N ALA A 587 11.23 22.86 -24.95
CA ALA A 587 10.97 24.18 -24.39
C ALA A 587 11.73 24.45 -23.08
N VAL A 588 11.83 23.44 -22.20
CA VAL A 588 12.45 23.57 -20.86
C VAL A 588 13.33 22.35 -20.57
N THR A 589 14.43 22.55 -19.87
CA THR A 589 15.30 21.47 -19.40
C THR A 589 15.68 21.67 -17.94
N TYR A 590 15.70 20.59 -17.17
CA TYR A 590 16.08 20.62 -15.77
C TYR A 590 17.28 19.72 -15.48
N ILE A 591 18.28 20.27 -14.81
CA ILE A 591 19.56 19.63 -14.51
C ILE A 591 19.58 19.19 -13.05
N PHE A 592 20.05 17.97 -12.76
CA PHE A 592 20.35 17.51 -11.41
C PHE A 592 21.47 16.46 -11.44
N ASN A 593 22.01 16.09 -10.28
CA ASN A 593 23.05 15.05 -10.18
C ASN A 593 22.53 13.83 -9.39
N GLY A 594 22.15 12.77 -10.12
CA GLY A 594 21.67 11.51 -9.58
C GLY A 594 22.69 10.73 -8.74
N ALA A 595 23.97 11.10 -8.77
CA ALA A 595 25.02 10.44 -7.99
C ALA A 595 25.35 11.13 -6.65
N HIS A 596 25.06 12.43 -6.49
CA HIS A 596 25.47 13.19 -5.30
C HIS A 596 24.77 12.68 -4.02
N TYR A 597 23.44 12.60 -4.04
CA TYR A 597 22.62 11.94 -3.02
C TYR A 597 21.38 11.33 -3.68
N PRO A 598 21.41 10.05 -4.12
CA PRO A 598 20.36 9.47 -4.96
C PRO A 598 18.93 9.58 -4.39
N ALA A 599 18.78 9.49 -3.06
CA ALA A 599 17.48 9.67 -2.39
C ALA A 599 16.95 11.12 -2.44
N VAL A 600 17.84 12.11 -2.32
CA VAL A 600 17.47 13.53 -2.45
C VAL A 600 17.24 13.88 -3.91
N ALA A 601 18.07 13.38 -4.83
CA ALA A 601 17.91 13.56 -6.28
C ALA A 601 16.55 13.01 -6.79
N SER A 602 16.09 11.88 -6.24
CA SER A 602 14.77 11.32 -6.54
C SER A 602 13.64 12.27 -6.13
N SER A 603 13.72 12.82 -4.91
CA SER A 603 12.72 13.78 -4.39
C SER A 603 12.76 15.10 -5.17
N LEU A 604 13.96 15.61 -5.48
CA LEU A 604 14.22 16.81 -6.25
C LEU A 604 13.66 16.71 -7.68
N LYS A 605 13.84 15.57 -8.33
CA LYS A 605 13.24 15.27 -9.65
C LYS A 605 11.71 15.37 -9.58
N GLY A 606 11.08 14.79 -8.56
CA GLY A 606 9.63 14.90 -8.34
C GLY A 606 9.17 16.35 -8.10
N SER A 607 9.92 17.13 -7.32
CA SER A 607 9.64 18.56 -7.11
C SER A 607 9.74 19.36 -8.41
N LEU A 608 10.78 19.14 -9.22
CA LEU A 608 10.97 19.78 -10.52
C LEU A 608 9.86 19.42 -11.52
N GLN A 609 9.46 18.14 -11.59
CA GLN A 609 8.33 17.70 -12.42
C GLN A 609 7.00 18.31 -11.96
N THR A 610 6.81 18.51 -10.65
CA THR A 610 5.63 19.19 -10.08
C THR A 610 5.62 20.67 -10.47
N LEU A 611 6.75 21.37 -10.35
CA LEU A 611 6.90 22.76 -10.79
C LEU A 611 6.56 22.93 -12.28
N LEU A 612 7.11 22.06 -13.13
CA LEU A 612 6.84 22.04 -14.57
C LEU A 612 5.36 21.78 -14.88
N SER A 613 4.73 20.81 -14.20
CA SER A 613 3.31 20.50 -14.38
C SER A 613 2.39 21.68 -14.01
N VAL A 614 2.71 22.40 -12.92
CA VAL A 614 1.97 23.60 -12.52
C VAL A 614 2.27 24.78 -13.46
N ALA A 615 3.52 24.96 -13.90
CA ALA A 615 3.89 26.01 -14.84
C ALA A 615 3.20 25.85 -16.20
N SER A 616 3.18 24.63 -16.75
CA SER A 616 2.50 24.31 -18.00
C SER A 616 0.99 24.62 -17.91
N LYS A 617 0.35 24.30 -16.77
CA LYS A 617 -1.07 24.66 -16.50
C LYS A 617 -1.32 26.16 -16.28
N LEU A 618 -0.34 26.93 -15.81
CA LEU A 618 -0.46 28.37 -15.60
C LEU A 618 -0.07 29.20 -16.83
N TYR A 619 0.51 28.60 -17.86
CA TYR A 619 0.94 29.30 -19.07
C TYR A 619 -0.20 30.09 -19.77
N PRO A 620 -1.44 29.58 -19.93
CA PRO A 620 -2.55 30.37 -20.47
C PRO A 620 -2.94 31.61 -19.64
N LEU A 621 -2.61 31.62 -18.35
CA LEU A 621 -2.80 32.79 -17.47
C LEU A 621 -1.59 33.74 -17.50
N ALA A 622 -0.40 33.22 -17.80
CA ALA A 622 0.83 34.00 -17.96
C ALA A 622 0.95 34.67 -19.34
N SER A 623 0.31 34.10 -20.38
CA SER A 623 0.22 34.66 -21.73
C SER A 623 -1.24 34.88 -22.16
N PRO A 624 -1.83 36.05 -21.83
CA PRO A 624 -3.19 36.40 -22.26
C PRO A 624 -3.34 36.52 -23.79
N ASP A 625 -2.25 36.63 -24.53
CA ASP A 625 -2.25 36.75 -25.98
C ASP A 625 -2.23 35.38 -26.67
N ALA A 626 -1.56 34.36 -26.10
CA ALA A 626 -1.69 32.97 -26.55
C ALA A 626 -3.14 32.46 -26.53
N VAL A 627 -3.93 32.86 -25.51
CA VAL A 627 -5.37 32.51 -25.42
C VAL A 627 -6.23 33.23 -26.46
N LYS A 628 -5.79 34.36 -27.02
CA LYS A 628 -6.47 35.05 -28.13
C LYS A 628 -6.03 34.53 -29.51
N ALA A 629 -4.78 34.08 -29.60
CA ALA A 629 -4.14 33.60 -30.81
C ALA A 629 -4.56 32.16 -31.19
N VAL A 630 -5.07 31.37 -30.24
CA VAL A 630 -5.39 29.96 -30.46
C VAL A 630 -6.48 29.77 -31.54
N ASN A 631 -6.10 29.11 -32.62
CA ASN A 631 -7.04 28.64 -33.64
C ASN A 631 -7.69 27.32 -33.18
N MET A 632 -8.81 27.44 -32.46
CA MET A 632 -9.59 26.31 -31.94
C MET A 632 -10.11 25.33 -33.02
N THR A 633 -10.03 25.67 -34.32
CA THR A 633 -10.37 24.74 -35.42
C THR A 633 -9.19 23.88 -35.88
N ASN A 634 -7.96 24.19 -35.44
CA ASN A 634 -6.76 23.42 -35.72
C ASN A 634 -6.34 22.60 -34.48
N PRO A 635 -6.41 21.25 -34.50
CA PRO A 635 -6.09 20.42 -33.34
C PRO A 635 -4.61 20.50 -32.91
N MET A 636 -3.70 20.94 -33.77
CA MET A 636 -2.31 21.22 -33.39
C MET A 636 -2.17 22.50 -32.57
N SER A 637 -2.95 23.53 -32.89
CA SER A 637 -2.99 24.81 -32.17
C SER A 637 -3.63 24.64 -30.79
N ALA A 638 -4.81 24.00 -30.73
CA ALA A 638 -5.45 23.66 -29.47
C ALA A 638 -4.57 22.73 -28.61
N GLY A 639 -3.90 21.74 -29.23
CA GLY A 639 -2.94 20.87 -28.56
C GLY A 639 -1.72 21.62 -27.99
N ALA A 640 -1.22 22.63 -28.69
CA ALA A 640 -0.12 23.49 -28.22
C ALA A 640 -0.54 24.37 -27.04
N LEU A 641 -1.76 24.92 -27.01
CA LEU A 641 -2.23 25.69 -25.85
C LEU A 641 -2.46 24.81 -24.61
N LEU A 642 -2.90 23.55 -24.80
CA LEU A 642 -3.30 22.65 -23.72
C LEU A 642 -2.18 21.76 -23.18
N ASN A 643 -1.06 21.61 -23.92
CA ASN A 643 0.18 21.01 -23.43
C ASN A 643 1.40 21.88 -23.82
N PRO A 644 1.50 23.12 -23.30
CA PRO A 644 2.38 24.15 -23.84
C PRO A 644 3.87 23.86 -23.69
N PHE A 645 4.28 23.23 -22.59
CA PHE A 645 5.64 22.73 -22.46
C PHE A 645 5.74 21.56 -21.48
N GLU A 646 6.76 20.74 -21.71
CA GLU A 646 7.24 19.69 -20.83
C GLU A 646 8.71 19.94 -20.52
N GLY A 647 9.23 19.37 -19.42
CA GLY A 647 10.65 19.50 -19.07
C GLY A 647 11.44 18.27 -19.44
N THR A 648 12.48 18.42 -20.25
CA THR A 648 13.48 17.38 -20.49
C THR A 648 14.42 17.27 -19.28
N ALA A 649 14.71 16.03 -18.86
CA ALA A 649 15.57 15.74 -17.72
C ALA A 649 17.03 15.57 -18.15
N TRP A 650 17.94 16.40 -17.63
CA TRP A 650 19.39 16.21 -17.75
C TRP A 650 19.97 15.79 -16.40
N ASP A 651 20.02 14.48 -16.16
CA ASP A 651 20.81 13.94 -15.05
C ASP A 651 22.29 13.94 -15.45
N ILE A 652 23.12 14.63 -14.65
CA ILE A 652 24.58 14.74 -14.85
C ILE A 652 25.26 13.38 -14.70
N MET A 653 24.73 12.51 -13.83
CA MET A 653 25.24 11.15 -13.63
C MET A 653 24.10 10.24 -13.13
N PRO A 654 23.36 9.60 -14.07
CA PRO A 654 22.30 8.67 -13.72
C PRO A 654 22.81 7.55 -12.82
N THR A 655 22.17 7.33 -11.68
CA THR A 655 22.45 6.16 -10.83
C THR A 655 21.22 5.29 -10.61
N ASN A 656 21.38 3.99 -10.84
CA ASN A 656 20.39 2.97 -10.50
C ASN A 656 20.44 2.62 -8.98
N GLN A 657 20.94 3.55 -8.15
CA GLN A 657 20.99 3.41 -6.71
C GLN A 657 19.65 3.90 -6.14
N GLY A 658 18.67 3.01 -6.09
CA GLY A 658 17.33 3.33 -5.58
C GLY A 658 17.35 3.93 -4.17
N THR A 659 16.24 4.57 -3.80
CA THR A 659 15.99 5.18 -2.48
C THR A 659 16.18 4.19 -1.34
N ARG A 660 17.40 4.08 -0.81
CA ARG A 660 17.76 3.18 0.29
C ARG A 660 17.13 3.66 1.60
N VAL A 661 15.90 3.22 1.86
CA VAL A 661 15.16 3.55 3.08
C VAL A 661 15.85 2.90 4.30
N LEU A 662 15.76 3.54 5.47
CA LEU A 662 16.39 3.06 6.70
C LEU A 662 15.50 2.09 7.50
N LEU A 663 14.21 2.02 7.15
CA LEU A 663 13.20 1.15 7.76
C LEU A 663 13.31 -0.31 7.28
N ASN A 664 13.66 -0.56 6.02
CA ASN A 664 13.94 -1.91 5.54
C ASN A 664 15.40 -2.34 5.75
N THR A 665 16.35 -1.39 5.85
CA THR A 665 17.78 -1.70 5.99
C THR A 665 18.28 -1.66 7.45
N VAL A 666 18.71 -0.49 7.95
CA VAL A 666 19.37 -0.35 9.26
C VAL A 666 18.48 -0.82 10.41
N SER A 667 17.17 -0.62 10.29
CA SER A 667 16.18 -1.08 11.27
C SER A 667 16.07 -2.61 11.38
N MET A 668 16.53 -3.37 10.37
CA MET A 668 16.64 -4.83 10.43
C MET A 668 18.00 -5.30 10.96
N VAL A 669 19.06 -4.50 10.79
CA VAL A 669 20.41 -4.76 11.30
C VAL A 669 20.48 -4.64 12.82
N MET A 670 20.02 -3.51 13.34
CA MET A 670 20.27 -3.12 14.72
C MET A 670 19.66 -4.09 15.75
N PRO A 671 18.46 -4.67 15.53
CA PRO A 671 17.94 -5.75 16.39
C PRO A 671 18.88 -6.96 16.52
N ILE A 672 19.57 -7.37 15.44
CA ILE A 672 20.57 -8.46 15.46
C ILE A 672 21.78 -8.04 16.31
N LEU A 673 22.30 -6.83 16.08
CA LEU A 673 23.47 -6.31 16.80
C LEU A 673 23.21 -6.12 18.29
N MET A 674 22.01 -5.67 18.69
CA MET A 674 21.60 -5.60 20.10
C MET A 674 21.75 -6.96 20.80
N GLN A 675 21.24 -8.03 20.18
CA GLN A 675 21.35 -9.38 20.74
C GLN A 675 22.81 -9.86 20.79
N PHE A 676 23.59 -9.58 19.74
CA PHE A 676 25.00 -9.94 19.66
C PHE A 676 25.83 -9.31 20.80
N PHE A 677 25.73 -7.99 21.01
CA PHE A 677 26.49 -7.31 22.07
C PHE A 677 26.06 -7.74 23.47
N PHE A 678 24.75 -7.89 23.72
CA PHE A 678 24.27 -8.40 25.01
C PHE A 678 24.75 -9.83 25.28
N GLN A 679 24.76 -10.69 24.26
CA GLN A 679 25.19 -12.06 24.41
C GLN A 679 26.70 -12.20 24.57
N MET A 680 27.52 -11.34 23.95
CA MET A 680 28.95 -11.24 24.28
C MET A 680 29.17 -10.81 25.74
N ALA A 681 28.44 -9.78 26.21
CA ALA A 681 28.53 -9.34 27.60
C ALA A 681 28.12 -10.45 28.59
N MET A 682 27.00 -11.14 28.32
CA MET A 682 26.54 -12.28 29.12
C MET A 682 27.59 -13.40 29.16
N ASN A 683 28.18 -13.75 28.01
CA ASN A 683 29.21 -14.79 27.92
C ASN A 683 30.47 -14.42 28.72
N GLY A 684 30.95 -13.18 28.62
CA GLY A 684 32.11 -12.69 29.38
C GLY A 684 31.85 -12.70 30.90
N ILE A 685 30.69 -12.19 31.33
CA ILE A 685 30.31 -12.13 32.75
C ILE A 685 30.14 -13.55 33.33
N MET A 686 29.45 -14.45 32.62
CA MET A 686 29.25 -15.84 33.06
C MET A 686 30.55 -16.67 33.01
N GLY A 687 31.47 -16.36 32.09
CA GLY A 687 32.81 -16.96 32.02
C GLY A 687 33.68 -16.56 33.21
N ASN A 688 33.78 -15.25 33.50
CA ASN A 688 34.53 -14.73 34.65
C ASN A 688 34.01 -15.28 35.99
N ALA A 689 32.69 -15.46 36.12
CA ALA A 689 32.07 -16.06 37.30
C ALA A 689 32.06 -17.62 37.27
N LYS A 690 32.72 -18.26 36.29
CA LYS A 690 32.82 -19.73 36.10
C LYS A 690 31.47 -20.45 36.18
N VAL A 691 30.41 -19.82 35.68
CA VAL A 691 29.03 -20.31 35.82
C VAL A 691 28.81 -21.65 35.11
N LEU A 692 29.47 -21.84 33.95
CA LEU A 692 29.38 -23.07 33.15
C LEU A 692 30.04 -24.30 33.82
N GLU A 693 31.00 -24.08 34.72
CA GLU A 693 31.71 -25.15 35.46
C GLU A 693 31.02 -25.52 36.79
N THR A 694 30.17 -24.63 37.33
CA THR A 694 29.80 -24.64 38.77
C THR A 694 28.30 -24.70 39.07
N GLN A 695 27.42 -24.48 38.08
CA GLN A 695 25.96 -24.52 38.26
C GLN A 695 25.33 -25.74 37.59
N SER A 696 24.08 -26.06 37.96
CA SER A 696 23.34 -27.12 37.29
C SER A 696 22.99 -26.69 35.85
N LYS A 697 23.18 -27.60 34.88
CA LYS A 697 22.96 -27.37 33.45
C LYS A 697 21.56 -26.82 33.14
N ARG A 698 20.54 -27.26 33.90
CA ARG A 698 19.16 -26.79 33.79
C ARG A 698 19.03 -25.33 34.23
N ASP A 699 19.60 -24.98 35.38
CA ASP A 699 19.43 -23.65 35.95
C ASP A 699 20.22 -22.59 35.14
N ILE A 700 21.35 -22.99 34.53
CA ILE A 700 22.06 -22.19 33.52
C ILE A 700 21.16 -21.91 32.30
N TYR A 701 20.51 -22.94 31.75
CA TYR A 701 19.63 -22.79 30.59
C TYR A 701 18.42 -21.91 30.90
N VAL A 702 17.72 -22.16 32.01
CA VAL A 702 16.57 -21.36 32.46
C VAL A 702 16.97 -19.90 32.71
N PHE A 703 18.15 -19.65 33.28
CA PHE A 703 18.68 -18.30 33.47
C PHE A 703 18.97 -17.57 32.16
N ARG A 704 19.64 -18.22 31.19
CA ARG A 704 19.94 -17.63 29.88
C ARG A 704 18.67 -17.39 29.06
N LEU A 705 17.74 -18.35 29.04
CA LEU A 705 16.45 -18.21 28.37
C LEU A 705 15.62 -17.07 28.98
N GLY A 706 15.48 -17.03 30.31
CA GLY A 706 14.72 -15.98 31.00
C GLY A 706 15.31 -14.58 30.83
N SER A 707 16.62 -14.43 30.97
CA SER A 707 17.31 -13.14 30.76
C SER A 707 17.29 -12.70 29.29
N GLY A 708 17.43 -13.63 28.34
CA GLY A 708 17.25 -13.38 26.90
C GLY A 708 15.84 -12.91 26.55
N LYS A 709 14.80 -13.59 27.04
CA LYS A 709 13.39 -13.19 26.85
C LYS A 709 13.11 -11.79 27.41
N ILE A 710 13.60 -11.47 28.60
CA ILE A 710 13.44 -10.14 29.21
C ILE A 710 14.21 -9.07 28.40
N TYR A 711 15.45 -9.35 28.00
CA TYR A 711 16.25 -8.38 27.25
C TYR A 711 15.67 -8.11 25.85
N THR A 712 15.26 -9.15 25.11
CA THR A 712 14.64 -9.02 23.78
C THR A 712 13.32 -8.27 23.84
N PHE A 713 12.47 -8.54 24.84
CA PHE A 713 11.19 -7.86 25.04
C PHE A 713 11.34 -6.36 25.31
N ILE A 714 12.32 -5.98 26.15
CA ILE A 714 12.68 -4.57 26.41
C ILE A 714 13.32 -3.93 25.17
N SER A 715 14.22 -4.64 24.47
CA SER A 715 14.86 -4.17 23.24
C SER A 715 13.83 -3.84 22.16
N ALA A 716 12.82 -4.70 21.99
CA ALA A 716 11.75 -4.49 21.02
C ALA A 716 10.84 -3.31 21.41
N LEU A 717 10.63 -3.08 22.71
CA LEU A 717 9.89 -1.90 23.19
C LEU A 717 10.69 -0.61 22.93
N VAL A 718 12.01 -0.63 23.13
CA VAL A 718 12.90 0.50 22.81
C VAL A 718 12.89 0.78 21.30
N THR A 719 12.97 -0.25 20.46
CA THR A 719 12.90 -0.12 18.99
C THR A 719 11.56 0.45 18.52
N THR A 720 10.46 -0.12 18.99
CA THR A 720 9.11 0.39 18.67
C THR A 720 8.93 1.81 19.20
N GLY A 721 9.49 2.11 20.37
CA GLY A 721 9.48 3.43 20.99
C GLY A 721 10.11 4.52 20.13
N TYR A 722 11.31 4.30 19.55
CA TYR A 722 11.89 5.30 18.65
C TYR A 722 11.20 5.37 17.29
N PHE A 723 10.72 4.25 16.71
CA PHE A 723 9.84 4.32 15.53
C PHE A 723 8.62 5.22 15.81
N TRP A 724 8.00 5.09 16.98
CA TRP A 724 6.81 5.86 17.37
C TRP A 724 7.10 7.33 17.70
N ALA A 725 8.29 7.64 18.21
CA ALA A 725 8.74 9.00 18.48
C ALA A 725 9.04 9.78 17.19
N PHE A 726 9.60 9.11 16.17
CA PHE A 726 9.99 9.72 14.89
C PHE A 726 9.00 9.47 13.75
N ARG A 727 7.76 9.04 14.04
CA ARG A 727 6.71 8.73 13.04
C ARG A 727 6.14 9.94 12.27
N GLU A 728 6.50 11.16 12.63
CA GLU A 728 6.02 12.40 12.00
C GLU A 728 4.48 12.44 11.80
N GLY A 729 4.00 12.60 10.58
CA GLY A 729 2.57 12.64 10.24
C GLY A 729 1.92 11.26 9.98
N TRP A 730 2.65 10.16 10.19
CA TRP A 730 2.17 8.81 9.90
C TRP A 730 1.00 8.41 10.82
N SER A 731 -0.16 8.20 10.21
CA SER A 731 -1.45 7.96 10.87
C SER A 731 -1.62 6.53 11.41
N VAL A 732 -0.62 6.02 12.13
CA VAL A 732 -0.64 4.68 12.75
C VAL A 732 -1.29 4.72 14.14
N THR A 733 -2.14 3.74 14.39
CA THR A 733 -3.03 3.63 15.57
C THR A 733 -2.36 2.95 16.76
N PHE A 734 -2.93 3.12 17.96
CA PHE A 734 -2.38 2.53 19.19
C PHE A 734 -2.41 0.99 19.20
N GLY A 735 -3.25 0.33 18.38
CA GLY A 735 -3.20 -1.13 18.19
C GLY A 735 -1.94 -1.57 17.44
N GLN A 736 -1.68 -0.92 16.30
CA GLN A 736 -0.50 -1.17 15.44
C GLN A 736 0.83 -0.97 16.18
N PHE A 737 0.88 -0.17 17.26
CA PHE A 737 2.04 -0.08 18.15
C PHE A 737 2.33 -1.41 18.87
N PHE A 738 1.33 -2.07 19.44
CA PHE A 738 1.53 -3.37 20.11
C PHE A 738 1.85 -4.49 19.13
N GLU A 739 1.21 -4.48 17.95
CA GLU A 739 1.49 -5.42 16.87
C GLU A 739 2.94 -5.28 16.37
N THR A 740 3.39 -4.05 16.11
CA THR A 740 4.79 -3.72 15.77
C THR A 740 5.74 -4.24 16.86
N TRP A 741 5.43 -4.00 18.13
CA TRP A 741 6.25 -4.45 19.25
C TRP A 741 6.36 -5.97 19.35
N MET A 742 5.25 -6.72 19.20
CA MET A 742 5.28 -8.18 19.24
C MET A 742 6.00 -8.78 18.03
N CYS A 743 5.85 -8.19 16.84
CA CYS A 743 6.57 -8.58 15.64
C CYS A 743 8.10 -8.42 15.83
N ILE A 744 8.55 -7.23 16.27
CA ILE A 744 9.97 -6.95 16.53
C ILE A 744 10.52 -7.80 17.68
N TRP A 745 9.70 -8.11 18.69
CA TRP A 745 10.10 -9.03 19.76
C TRP A 745 10.35 -10.44 19.24
N LEU A 746 9.47 -11.00 18.39
CA LEU A 746 9.67 -12.30 17.76
C LEU A 746 10.98 -12.34 16.95
N TYR A 747 11.25 -11.30 16.15
CA TYR A 747 12.50 -11.16 15.39
C TYR A 747 13.74 -11.14 16.29
N MET A 748 13.70 -10.40 17.39
CA MET A 748 14.80 -10.32 18.35
C MET A 748 15.01 -11.63 19.11
N ASP A 749 13.94 -12.33 19.49
CA ASP A 749 14.00 -13.62 20.19
C ASP A 749 14.60 -14.73 19.30
N ILE A 750 14.19 -14.79 18.04
CA ILE A 750 14.79 -15.70 17.03
C ILE A 750 16.29 -15.43 16.90
N ASN A 751 16.68 -14.17 16.69
CA ASN A 751 18.10 -13.80 16.55
C ASN A 751 18.91 -14.04 17.84
N TYR A 752 18.34 -13.77 19.02
CA TYR A 752 19.00 -14.03 20.30
C TYR A 752 19.33 -15.52 20.49
N LEU A 753 18.39 -16.41 20.19
CA LEU A 753 18.56 -17.85 20.37
C LEU A 753 19.42 -18.49 19.28
N LEU A 754 19.37 -17.97 18.05
CA LEU A 754 20.30 -18.32 16.98
C LEU A 754 21.74 -17.96 17.37
N LEU A 755 21.96 -16.75 17.88
CA LEU A 755 23.26 -16.29 18.36
C LEU A 755 23.72 -17.06 19.61
N ASP A 756 22.83 -17.38 20.55
CA ASP A 756 23.13 -18.27 21.68
C ASP A 756 23.60 -19.66 21.21
N THR A 757 22.92 -20.22 20.20
CA THR A 757 23.24 -21.53 19.63
C THR A 757 24.62 -21.54 18.99
N VAL A 758 24.93 -20.53 18.17
CA VAL A 758 26.17 -20.50 17.38
C VAL A 758 27.39 -20.22 18.27
N MET A 759 27.30 -19.25 19.19
CA MET A 759 28.41 -18.78 20.02
C MET A 759 29.05 -19.88 20.88
N GLY A 760 30.28 -20.27 20.53
CA GLY A 760 31.10 -21.21 21.30
C GLY A 760 30.61 -22.66 21.28
N THR A 761 29.68 -23.01 20.37
CA THR A 761 29.15 -24.38 20.22
C THR A 761 29.28 -24.88 18.79
N VAL A 762 28.84 -24.06 17.83
CA VAL A 762 28.97 -24.34 16.39
C VAL A 762 30.22 -23.64 15.85
N ILE A 763 30.42 -22.38 16.23
CA ILE A 763 31.55 -21.56 15.78
C ILE A 763 32.39 -21.13 16.99
N PRO A 764 33.72 -21.34 16.98
CA PRO A 764 34.62 -20.84 18.03
C PRO A 764 34.56 -19.31 18.11
N MET A 765 34.68 -18.74 19.31
CA MET A 765 34.54 -17.29 19.54
C MET A 765 35.45 -16.43 18.64
N GLN A 766 36.62 -16.96 18.25
CA GLN A 766 37.58 -16.33 17.33
C GLN A 766 36.98 -16.01 15.95
N PHE A 767 36.07 -16.86 15.45
CA PHE A 767 35.49 -16.76 14.10
C PHE A 767 34.05 -16.23 14.10
N LEU A 768 33.51 -15.88 15.27
CA LEU A 768 32.14 -15.43 15.45
C LEU A 768 31.80 -14.18 14.60
N SER A 769 32.76 -13.25 14.46
CA SER A 769 32.57 -12.02 13.68
C SER A 769 32.26 -12.28 12.21
N PHE A 770 32.86 -13.31 11.60
CA PHE A 770 32.58 -13.68 10.20
C PHE A 770 31.13 -14.17 10.03
N PHE A 771 30.65 -14.97 10.99
CA PHE A 771 29.26 -15.44 10.99
C PHE A 771 28.28 -14.29 11.20
N VAL A 772 28.50 -13.45 12.21
CA VAL A 772 27.58 -12.33 12.52
C VAL A 772 27.53 -11.33 11.37
N LEU A 773 28.67 -11.00 10.76
CA LEU A 773 28.72 -10.15 9.56
C LEU A 773 27.95 -10.77 8.38
N THR A 774 28.16 -12.06 8.11
CA THR A 774 27.45 -12.76 7.03
C THR A 774 25.95 -12.82 7.29
N TRP A 775 25.54 -13.21 8.51
CA TRP A 775 24.13 -13.30 8.91
C TRP A 775 23.41 -11.95 8.80
N VAL A 776 24.07 -10.87 9.24
CA VAL A 776 23.56 -9.49 9.08
C VAL A 776 23.41 -9.13 7.60
N ILE A 777 24.46 -9.27 6.79
CA ILE A 777 24.42 -8.90 5.36
C ILE A 777 23.33 -9.66 4.60
N VAL A 778 23.23 -10.97 4.83
CA VAL A 778 22.23 -11.85 4.20
C VAL A 778 20.81 -11.45 4.59
N ASN A 779 20.56 -11.14 5.86
CA ASN A 779 19.25 -10.65 6.29
C ASN A 779 18.90 -9.28 5.70
N ILE A 780 19.83 -8.32 5.61
CA ILE A 780 19.59 -7.04 4.91
C ILE A 780 19.28 -7.27 3.43
N ALA A 781 20.05 -8.12 2.74
CA ALA A 781 19.87 -8.35 1.31
C ALA A 781 18.44 -8.84 0.97
N SER A 782 17.80 -9.55 1.90
CA SER A 782 16.41 -10.01 1.77
C SER A 782 15.34 -8.91 1.86
N THR A 783 15.66 -7.70 2.36
CA THR A 783 14.69 -6.61 2.58
C THR A 783 14.93 -5.37 1.74
N VAL A 784 16.08 -5.22 1.07
CA VAL A 784 16.44 -4.01 0.30
C VAL A 784 15.56 -3.79 -0.93
N TYR A 785 15.21 -4.85 -1.65
CA TYR A 785 14.40 -4.81 -2.87
C TYR A 785 13.34 -5.93 -2.86
N PRO A 786 12.18 -5.76 -3.51
CA PRO A 786 11.22 -6.85 -3.71
C PRO A 786 11.84 -7.94 -4.59
N PHE A 787 11.56 -9.21 -4.30
CA PHE A 787 12.18 -10.35 -5.00
C PHE A 787 11.78 -10.45 -6.48
N ASP A 788 10.68 -9.83 -6.87
CA ASP A 788 10.24 -9.65 -8.26
C ASP A 788 11.29 -8.90 -9.12
N LEU A 789 12.16 -8.12 -8.47
CA LEU A 789 13.28 -7.39 -9.08
C LEU A 789 14.66 -7.99 -8.76
N THR A 790 14.76 -9.08 -7.98
CA THR A 790 16.04 -9.73 -7.68
C THR A 790 16.27 -10.95 -8.58
N PRO A 791 17.53 -11.25 -8.97
CA PRO A 791 17.83 -12.47 -9.73
C PRO A 791 17.38 -13.71 -8.95
N GLY A 792 16.72 -14.66 -9.63
CA GLY A 792 16.08 -15.83 -9.00
C GLY A 792 16.99 -16.70 -8.11
N PHE A 793 18.32 -16.64 -8.30
CA PHE A 793 19.29 -17.23 -7.37
C PHE A 793 19.09 -16.76 -5.92
N TYR A 794 18.69 -15.51 -5.69
CA TYR A 794 18.51 -14.94 -4.35
C TYR A 794 17.15 -15.29 -3.72
N HIS A 795 16.22 -15.92 -4.44
CA HIS A 795 14.86 -16.19 -3.94
C HIS A 795 14.80 -17.17 -2.76
N TRP A 796 15.86 -17.94 -2.47
CA TRP A 796 15.92 -18.70 -1.19
C TRP A 796 15.85 -17.79 0.05
N SER A 797 16.12 -16.49 -0.13
CA SER A 797 15.98 -15.45 0.89
C SER A 797 14.55 -15.28 1.42
N TRP A 798 13.54 -15.84 0.75
CA TRP A 798 12.18 -16.02 1.30
C TRP A 798 12.16 -16.75 2.66
N ALA A 799 13.19 -17.55 2.97
CA ALA A 799 13.30 -18.26 4.24
C ALA A 799 14.10 -17.51 5.32
N LEU A 800 14.37 -16.20 5.16
CA LEU A 800 15.16 -15.40 6.11
C LEU A 800 14.25 -14.55 7.01
N PRO A 801 14.46 -14.58 8.34
CA PRO A 801 13.51 -13.96 9.28
C PRO A 801 13.40 -12.44 9.16
N ALA A 802 14.38 -11.74 8.58
CA ALA A 802 14.25 -10.31 8.30
C ALA A 802 13.24 -10.01 7.17
N HIS A 803 13.11 -10.88 6.17
CA HIS A 803 12.15 -10.71 5.08
C HIS A 803 10.71 -10.85 5.59
N ASP A 804 10.42 -11.96 6.28
CA ASP A 804 9.11 -12.24 6.87
C ASP A 804 8.65 -11.12 7.82
N ILE A 805 9.58 -10.63 8.66
CA ILE A 805 9.31 -9.55 9.62
C ILE A 805 9.09 -8.21 8.91
N TRP A 806 9.82 -7.91 7.83
CA TRP A 806 9.56 -6.71 7.03
C TRP A 806 8.18 -6.75 6.37
N LEU A 807 7.78 -7.90 5.80
CA LEU A 807 6.43 -8.07 5.24
C LEU A 807 5.34 -7.90 6.31
N LEU A 808 5.49 -8.56 7.47
CA LEU A 808 4.54 -8.41 8.59
C LEU A 808 4.45 -6.97 9.12
N LEU A 809 5.57 -6.24 9.16
CA LEU A 809 5.55 -4.82 9.55
C LEU A 809 4.85 -3.94 8.51
N VAL A 810 5.08 -4.17 7.21
CA VAL A 810 4.34 -3.48 6.14
C VAL A 810 2.84 -3.80 6.20
N GLU A 811 2.47 -5.05 6.46
CA GLU A 811 1.09 -5.50 6.66
C GLU A 811 0.42 -4.79 7.86
N ILE A 812 1.08 -4.79 9.02
CA ILE A 812 0.64 -4.08 10.24
C ILE A 812 0.44 -2.59 9.96
N TRP A 813 1.39 -1.91 9.30
CA TRP A 813 1.33 -0.46 9.14
C TRP A 813 0.40 0.03 8.03
N SER A 814 0.26 -0.74 6.95
CA SER A 814 -0.58 -0.36 5.79
C SER A 814 -1.99 -0.94 5.82
N GLY A 815 -2.23 -2.01 6.59
CA GLY A 815 -3.46 -2.78 6.54
C GLY A 815 -3.67 -3.53 5.21
N CYS A 816 -2.62 -3.66 4.40
CA CYS A 816 -2.66 -4.19 3.04
C CYS A 816 -1.54 -5.22 2.81
N ARG A 817 -1.67 -6.06 1.76
CA ARG A 817 -0.79 -7.21 1.46
C ARG A 817 -0.72 -8.22 2.61
N SER A 818 -1.84 -8.91 2.87
CA SER A 818 -1.90 -9.96 3.88
C SER A 818 -0.97 -11.14 3.55
N SER A 819 0.00 -11.39 4.41
CA SER A 819 1.11 -12.35 4.23
C SER A 819 1.34 -13.27 5.44
N LEU A 820 0.58 -13.05 6.53
CA LEU A 820 0.52 -13.88 7.74
C LEU A 820 0.45 -15.40 7.47
N ASP A 821 -0.17 -15.81 6.37
CA ASP A 821 -0.32 -17.23 5.98
C ASP A 821 1.02 -17.91 5.62
N LYS A 822 1.98 -17.15 5.10
CA LYS A 822 3.30 -17.61 4.66
C LYS A 822 4.40 -17.25 5.65
N THR A 823 4.41 -16.00 6.11
CA THR A 823 5.51 -15.43 6.93
C THR A 823 5.51 -15.97 8.36
N LEU A 824 4.34 -16.07 9.00
CA LEU A 824 4.25 -16.48 10.40
C LEU A 824 4.64 -17.96 10.63
N PRO A 825 4.27 -18.93 9.75
CA PRO A 825 4.79 -20.29 9.85
C PRO A 825 6.31 -20.41 9.67
N ILE A 826 6.92 -19.62 8.78
CA ILE A 826 8.38 -19.62 8.58
C ILE A 826 9.09 -19.09 9.83
N LEU A 827 8.62 -17.98 10.39
CA LEU A 827 9.13 -17.42 11.64
C LEU A 827 8.93 -18.37 12.82
N PHE A 828 7.78 -19.05 12.91
CA PHE A 828 7.53 -20.04 13.96
C PHE A 828 8.41 -21.28 13.82
N ALA A 829 8.69 -21.73 12.59
CA ALA A 829 9.63 -22.82 12.34
C ALA A 829 11.05 -22.44 12.77
N TRP A 830 11.53 -21.24 12.41
CA TRP A 830 12.79 -20.70 12.91
C TRP A 830 12.82 -20.66 14.44
N TRP A 831 11.80 -20.06 15.06
CA TRP A 831 11.64 -19.91 16.50
C TRP A 831 11.73 -21.26 17.23
N LEU A 832 11.03 -22.28 16.72
CA LEU A 832 11.03 -23.64 17.26
C LEU A 832 12.42 -24.29 17.15
N VAL A 833 13.07 -24.20 16.00
CA VAL A 833 14.42 -24.76 15.78
C VAL A 833 15.45 -24.11 16.72
N VAL A 834 15.44 -22.78 16.86
CA VAL A 834 16.42 -22.07 17.70
C VAL A 834 16.22 -22.31 19.20
N HIS A 835 14.99 -22.61 19.65
CA HIS A 835 14.73 -23.03 21.03
C HIS A 835 15.39 -24.36 21.37
N PHE A 836 15.22 -25.38 20.52
CA PHE A 836 15.83 -26.69 20.74
C PHE A 836 17.36 -26.65 20.60
N SER A 837 17.88 -25.89 19.62
CA SER A 837 19.33 -25.79 19.42
C SER A 837 20.03 -24.96 20.50
N SER A 838 19.38 -23.95 21.09
CA SER A 838 19.89 -23.23 22.27
C SER A 838 19.97 -24.16 23.49
N ALA A 839 18.95 -24.97 23.75
CA ALA A 839 18.95 -25.96 24.84
C ALA A 839 20.10 -26.98 24.70
N TRP A 840 20.31 -27.49 23.48
CA TRP A 840 21.45 -28.35 23.14
C TRP A 840 22.79 -27.61 23.31
N SER A 841 22.87 -26.36 22.86
CA SER A 841 24.09 -25.53 22.92
C SER A 841 24.52 -25.21 24.35
N VAL A 842 23.61 -24.82 25.24
CA VAL A 842 23.93 -24.63 26.66
C VAL A 842 24.39 -25.95 27.28
N ARG A 843 23.68 -27.07 27.03
CA ARG A 843 24.09 -28.39 27.54
C ARG A 843 25.49 -28.79 27.07
N ARG A 844 25.82 -28.57 25.80
CA ARG A 844 27.14 -28.90 25.21
C ARG A 844 28.26 -28.02 25.77
N ARG A 845 28.04 -26.71 25.92
CA ARG A 845 29.03 -25.79 26.52
C ARG A 845 29.35 -26.12 27.98
N CYS A 846 28.34 -26.48 28.78
CA CYS A 846 28.58 -26.92 30.16
C CYS A 846 29.40 -28.22 30.22
N LEU A 847 29.13 -29.19 29.33
CA LEU A 847 29.90 -30.44 29.28
C LEU A 847 31.37 -30.22 28.86
N MET A 848 31.63 -29.31 27.92
CA MET A 848 33.01 -28.95 27.55
C MET A 848 33.75 -28.28 28.73
N ALA A 849 33.12 -27.30 29.38
CA ALA A 849 33.68 -26.61 30.53
C ALA A 849 33.96 -27.56 31.72
N GLU A 850 33.09 -28.54 31.97
CA GLU A 850 33.31 -29.58 32.99
C GLU A 850 34.53 -30.47 32.66
N VAL A 851 34.74 -30.83 31.39
CA VAL A 851 35.91 -31.62 30.95
C VAL A 851 37.21 -30.80 31.05
N GLU A 852 37.17 -29.52 30.67
CA GLU A 852 38.31 -28.61 30.81
C GLU A 852 38.68 -28.37 32.29
N ALA A 853 37.68 -28.13 33.14
CA ALA A 853 37.86 -27.98 34.59
C ALA A 853 38.31 -29.27 35.29
N GLN A 854 38.06 -30.46 34.71
CA GLN A 854 38.64 -31.72 35.17
C GLN A 854 40.11 -31.86 34.75
N ARG A 855 40.43 -31.56 33.48
CA ARG A 855 41.82 -31.56 32.96
C ARG A 855 42.74 -30.56 33.67
N ALA A 856 42.18 -29.44 34.13
CA ALA A 856 42.92 -28.39 34.83
C ALA A 856 43.16 -28.67 36.33
N ARG A 857 42.66 -29.78 36.89
CA ARG A 857 42.96 -30.16 38.28
C ARG A 857 44.33 -30.87 38.34
N PRO A 858 45.30 -30.38 39.14
CA PRO A 858 46.51 -31.14 39.40
C PRO A 858 46.15 -32.44 40.12
N THR A 859 46.65 -33.57 39.64
CA THR A 859 46.35 -34.91 40.16
C THR A 859 47.11 -35.19 41.47
N GLY A 860 46.65 -34.59 42.56
CA GLY A 860 47.01 -35.01 43.91
C GLY A 860 46.29 -36.31 44.30
N ASP A 861 47.07 -37.35 44.59
CA ASP A 861 46.70 -38.59 45.28
C ASP A 861 45.35 -39.26 44.97
N LYS A 862 45.39 -40.21 44.03
CA LYS A 862 45.21 -41.65 44.39
C LYS A 862 45.53 -42.58 43.22
N PHE A 863 46.82 -42.91 43.08
CA PHE A 863 47.22 -44.23 42.58
C PHE A 863 48.04 -44.91 43.68
N THR A 864 47.54 -46.05 44.16
CA THR A 864 48.12 -46.77 45.30
C THR A 864 49.53 -47.28 44.94
N GLN A 865 50.52 -47.01 45.79
CA GLN A 865 51.87 -47.59 45.63
C GLN A 865 51.86 -49.10 45.90
N TYR A 866 51.53 -49.90 44.89
CA TYR A 866 51.97 -51.29 44.83
C TYR A 866 53.41 -51.34 44.30
N THR A 867 54.34 -51.23 45.25
CA THR A 867 55.73 -51.74 45.17
C THR A 867 56.52 -51.48 43.88
N THR A 868 56.78 -50.20 43.57
CA THR A 868 57.78 -49.80 42.57
C THR A 868 59.14 -50.50 42.78
N ALA A 869 59.51 -50.78 44.03
CA ALA A 869 60.69 -51.57 44.39
C ALA A 869 60.73 -52.95 43.71
N GLN A 870 59.64 -53.73 43.75
CA GLN A 870 59.58 -55.05 43.11
C GLN A 870 59.62 -54.94 41.58
N SER A 871 59.03 -53.90 41.00
CA SER A 871 59.10 -53.66 39.55
C SER A 871 60.53 -53.32 39.09
N GLN A 872 61.24 -52.46 39.81
CA GLN A 872 62.62 -52.10 39.46
C GLN A 872 63.58 -53.27 39.68
N GLN A 873 63.41 -54.04 40.76
CA GLN A 873 64.28 -55.18 41.06
C GLN A 873 64.12 -56.31 40.02
N SER A 874 62.88 -56.63 39.62
CA SER A 874 62.62 -57.63 38.55
C SER A 874 63.04 -57.18 37.15
N VAL A 875 63.15 -55.86 36.88
CA VAL A 875 63.73 -55.34 35.63
C VAL A 875 65.26 -55.41 35.66
N LEU A 876 65.90 -55.00 36.77
CA LEU A 876 67.35 -55.11 36.95
C LEU A 876 67.85 -56.56 36.84
N GLU A 877 67.12 -57.50 37.43
CA GLU A 877 67.43 -58.95 37.39
C GLU A 877 67.27 -59.55 35.98
N ARG A 878 66.33 -59.03 35.17
CA ARG A 878 66.19 -59.36 33.74
C ARG A 878 67.26 -58.69 32.87
N MET A 879 67.82 -57.56 33.29
CA MET A 879 68.91 -56.89 32.57
C MET A 879 70.26 -57.54 32.85
N SER A 880 70.55 -57.95 34.09
CA SER A 880 71.80 -58.66 34.43
C SER A 880 71.88 -60.03 33.75
N THR A 881 70.80 -60.82 33.79
CA THR A 881 70.74 -62.12 33.10
C THR A 881 70.88 -62.01 31.58
N ARG A 882 70.38 -60.94 30.96
CA ARG A 882 70.58 -60.69 29.53
C ARG A 882 72.00 -60.21 29.20
N ALA A 883 72.61 -59.39 30.07
CA ALA A 883 73.98 -58.92 29.90
C ALA A 883 75.01 -60.07 29.96
N SER A 884 74.84 -61.04 30.87
CA SER A 884 75.70 -62.23 30.94
C SER A 884 75.57 -63.15 29.71
N GLY A 885 74.42 -63.14 29.01
CA GLY A 885 74.18 -63.97 27.83
C GLY A 885 74.87 -63.49 26.55
N GLN A 886 75.16 -62.20 26.42
CA GLN A 886 75.77 -61.62 25.21
C GLN A 886 77.30 -61.45 25.27
N ALA A 887 77.94 -61.73 26.42
CA ALA A 887 79.39 -61.69 26.57
C ALA A 887 80.12 -62.95 26.04
N ALA A 888 79.39 -63.90 25.43
CA ALA A 888 79.89 -65.23 25.06
C ALA A 888 79.96 -65.51 23.54
N LYS A 889 79.66 -64.53 22.68
CA LYS A 889 79.84 -64.59 21.21
C LYS A 889 80.41 -63.25 20.71
N GLU A 890 81.16 -63.31 19.62
CA GLU A 890 81.66 -62.16 18.84
C GLU A 890 82.44 -61.11 19.66
N ARG A 891 83.77 -61.09 19.80
CA ARG A 891 84.92 -61.93 19.36
C ARG A 891 85.01 -62.41 17.90
N SER A 892 84.85 -61.51 16.94
CA SER A 892 85.71 -61.46 15.73
C SER A 892 85.41 -60.25 14.85
N SER A 893 86.45 -59.46 14.50
CA SER A 893 86.64 -58.66 13.26
C SER A 893 85.59 -57.64 12.77
N ASP A 894 85.92 -56.59 12.01
CA ASP A 894 87.14 -55.75 11.90
C ASP A 894 86.81 -54.51 11.02
N ASN A 895 87.47 -53.37 11.30
CA ASN A 895 87.90 -52.32 10.36
C ASN A 895 86.94 -51.27 9.68
N TYR A 896 87.56 -50.11 9.42
CA TYR A 896 87.35 -49.04 8.41
C TYR A 896 86.28 -47.92 8.54
N ASP A 897 86.79 -46.74 8.97
CA ASP A 897 86.89 -45.45 8.24
C ASP A 897 85.72 -44.46 7.99
N LEU A 898 85.75 -43.36 8.78
CA LEU A 898 86.08 -41.96 8.42
C LEU A 898 85.30 -41.07 7.41
N GLU A 899 85.14 -39.81 7.86
CA GLU A 899 85.13 -38.52 7.13
C GLU A 899 83.90 -38.01 6.34
N ALA A 900 83.93 -36.70 6.01
CA ALA A 900 82.81 -35.86 5.56
C ALA A 900 83.29 -34.67 4.69
N TYR A 901 82.48 -34.12 3.76
CA TYR A 901 82.89 -32.96 2.95
C TYR A 901 81.79 -32.06 2.28
N ARG A 902 81.97 -30.73 2.43
CA ARG A 902 81.92 -29.59 1.46
C ARG A 902 80.69 -29.20 0.57
N LEU A 903 80.51 -27.86 0.46
CA LEU A 903 80.07 -27.01 -0.69
C LEU A 903 78.63 -27.17 -1.24
N GLY A 904 78.05 -26.20 -1.97
CA GLY A 904 78.45 -24.82 -2.32
C GLY A 904 77.67 -24.21 -3.51
N GLU A 905 77.75 -22.87 -3.72
CA GLU A 905 77.34 -22.10 -4.93
C GLU A 905 75.82 -21.97 -5.31
N SER A 906 75.36 -21.01 -6.14
CA SER A 906 75.71 -19.58 -6.30
C SER A 906 74.62 -18.75 -7.08
N LEU A 907 74.84 -17.42 -7.18
CA LEU A 907 74.06 -16.27 -7.72
C LEU A 907 73.55 -16.34 -9.19
N PRO A 908 72.68 -15.39 -9.64
CA PRO A 908 73.16 -14.11 -10.23
C PRO A 908 72.40 -12.82 -9.82
N ASN A 909 72.98 -11.65 -10.18
CA ASN A 909 72.60 -10.28 -9.74
C ASN A 909 71.67 -9.52 -10.72
N GLY A 910 71.19 -8.32 -10.32
CA GLY A 910 70.47 -7.39 -11.21
C GLY A 910 70.13 -5.99 -10.64
N ASP A 911 71.10 -5.25 -10.11
CA ASP A 911 70.92 -3.86 -9.63
C ASP A 911 70.78 -2.81 -10.76
N ALA A 912 69.97 -1.75 -10.55
CA ALA A 912 70.35 -0.35 -10.81
C ALA A 912 69.24 0.71 -10.54
N SER A 913 69.45 1.56 -9.51
CA SER A 913 69.20 3.04 -9.54
C SER A 913 67.76 3.61 -9.67
N ARG A 914 67.39 4.82 -9.17
CA ARG A 914 67.84 5.63 -8.01
C ARG A 914 66.81 6.76 -7.73
N THR A 915 66.59 7.12 -6.46
CA THR A 915 66.13 8.45 -5.95
C THR A 915 64.89 9.15 -6.54
N THR A 916 63.81 9.19 -5.72
CA THR A 916 63.06 10.39 -5.24
C THR A 916 62.78 11.56 -6.21
N THR A 917 61.55 12.06 -6.32
CA THR A 917 60.94 12.98 -5.32
C THR A 917 59.45 13.29 -5.58
N ASN A 918 58.77 13.81 -4.55
CA ASN A 918 57.61 14.72 -4.55
C ASN A 918 56.26 14.31 -5.20
N ALA A 919 55.24 14.19 -4.33
CA ALA A 919 53.86 14.66 -4.58
C ALA A 919 53.82 16.22 -4.45
N PRO A 920 52.72 16.96 -4.77
CA PRO A 920 51.31 16.50 -4.87
C PRO A 920 50.43 17.16 -5.97
N LEU A 921 49.11 16.93 -5.84
CA LEU A 921 47.95 17.71 -6.35
C LEU A 921 47.40 17.48 -7.78
N SER A 922 46.33 16.68 -7.80
CA SER A 922 44.99 17.01 -8.36
C SER A 922 44.63 16.76 -9.85
N THR A 923 43.32 16.55 -10.03
CA THR A 923 42.54 16.38 -11.28
C THR A 923 42.76 15.08 -12.06
N GLY A 924 41.66 14.51 -12.55
CA GLY A 924 41.48 13.12 -12.96
C GLY A 924 40.18 12.59 -12.37
#